data_AF-A0A3M7BQK8-F1
#
_entry.id   AF-A0A3M7BQK8-F1
#
_cell.length_a   1.000
_cell.length_b   1.000
_cell.length_c   1.000
_cell.angle_alpha   90.00
_cell.angle_beta   90.00
_cell.angle_gamma   90.00
#
_symmetry.space_group_name_H-M   'P 1'
#
loop_
_entity.id
_entity.type
_entity.pdbx_description
1 polymer ?
#
loop_
_entity_poly.entity_id
_entity_poly.type
_entity_poly.pdbx_seq_one_letter_code
_entity_poly.pdbx_strand_id
1 'polypeptide(L)'
;MLRFLLPLAFASLLAHTHAQVTGSASGFAAGVTGGGDATPATPADIDELKEWLTDDTPRVIMLDKTYDFSGSEGTKTETGCIPDSNTCGSSGQNALDGPDWCSADYPSVEVTYDVAAAEYLDIKGDKSIVGVGDAGVIKGKGFRLSGGVSNVIFQNVHFTDLNPQYIWGGDALSLVGTDMVWIDHCKFSLVGRQMIVTGYEQAGRVTISNNEFDGVTEWSASCNNDHYWTMLFLGESDKITLSNNYIHDTSGRSPKVGGSGDITMHAVNNFWYSEGGHAFDIHEGGKVLIEGNIMQEVDTPITESTTGGGGSVFNVPDSSAAATCSDYIGRECQVNSIVDSGDFPSFTATEVLSAFADVAESMVVAVGVDGLADSVKANAGIGKLSSSSSSTSSSSQVNAAEEVAASTSSAAPVATSSAAEQVSSAAPVSSSTEVAATSSRPATSATTSASSSSGGAGSIARYMQCGGGSFEGGACQEGLKCTYFNDWYSQCLALSIMAHRLFPRLTATPLQATAYLGGIALFSISFLVFLNSTISFVVTDVIGQHEHVGNDVGTLGFADELLALVACPSWGLLSDRIGVRRVAVTGYIIVGASLILLVKSTNVYPELLLGRLGFSLGGAACSTMVTAVLPAMVAKRTDSDIEEAGAAPKNVHNEEGHTGANGRAARLIEEERPDRNGSIGHGPSPSVSSEITITPGRYSSQSRTRSRDERHEAATTPAENGSDATSGTSQLAGLVGFFTGAGALVALLLFLPLPAYFQDRGENRPQSVRISFYIVGAIAFCVALFIFGGLRNLPGESEKSFSNLWRQPYDETTHRDERGQLHITLTPAPSYLKLVAESLRLGFTDSSIGLGYLGGFVARASSVGISLFIPLFVNAYFVRNGLCTSNPDNLTDIKENCKRAYTLASALTGIAETAALICAPLFGWLGGKVVNGRSEWPLLGAAAVGVGGYVAFGMLRNPDAFHSEGGRWAFLAVIMIGISQIGSIVCSLGLLGRGISRNSPSPDGRPSTSGTMTAGDHHTGASEGAETAPLLPQRSNVTDQLSRDRSHLKGSIAGVYSFAGGAGILLLTKLGGALFDSWTAGAPFFMLAIFNGILFVAVALVGAVNAVKASRSGIGGREDHDT
;
A
#
# COMPACT_ATOMS: atom_id res chain seq x y z
N MET A 1 -26.04 33.20 -1.51
CA MET A 1 -26.08 31.78 -1.95
C MET A 1 -24.70 31.24 -2.30
N LEU A 2 -23.99 31.68 -3.35
CA LEU A 2 -22.73 31.00 -3.77
C LEU A 2 -21.64 30.90 -2.67
N ARG A 3 -21.54 31.88 -1.75
CA ARG A 3 -20.64 31.82 -0.57
C ARG A 3 -21.02 30.80 0.51
N PHE A 4 -22.22 30.22 0.49
CA PHE A 4 -22.67 29.19 1.43
C PHE A 4 -22.56 27.76 0.87
N LEU A 5 -22.33 27.59 -0.44
CA LEU A 5 -22.26 26.27 -1.08
C LEU A 5 -20.84 25.70 -1.16
N LEU A 6 -19.79 26.56 -1.19
CA LEU A 6 -18.40 26.11 -1.09
C LEU A 6 -18.09 25.34 0.21
N PRO A 7 -18.45 25.83 1.42
CA PRO A 7 -18.20 25.06 2.64
C PRO A 7 -19.01 23.76 2.69
N LEU A 8 -20.23 23.72 2.15
CA LEU A 8 -21.01 22.47 2.07
C LEU A 8 -20.35 21.41 1.17
N ALA A 9 -19.73 21.83 0.05
CA ALA A 9 -19.02 20.93 -0.86
C ALA A 9 -17.66 20.43 -0.31
N PHE A 10 -17.10 21.10 0.70
CA PHE A 10 -15.93 20.63 1.43
C PHE A 10 -16.32 19.78 2.65
N ALA A 11 -17.40 20.14 3.36
CA ALA A 11 -17.94 19.35 4.47
C ALA A 11 -18.44 17.97 4.02
N SER A 12 -18.92 17.82 2.77
CA SER A 12 -19.27 16.52 2.20
C SER A 12 -18.07 15.72 1.65
N LEU A 13 -16.85 16.25 1.71
CA LEU A 13 -15.62 15.44 1.56
C LEU A 13 -15.29 14.71 2.87
N LEU A 14 -15.75 15.23 4.01
CA LEU A 14 -15.75 14.53 5.30
C LEU A 14 -17.02 13.68 5.40
N ALA A 15 -17.05 12.61 4.60
CA ALA A 15 -17.81 11.42 4.95
C ALA A 15 -17.19 10.85 6.24
N HIS A 16 -17.61 11.38 7.39
CA HIS A 16 -17.33 10.81 8.68
C HIS A 16 -17.93 9.40 8.67
N THR A 17 -17.06 8.41 8.48
CA THR A 17 -17.26 7.13 9.14
C THR A 17 -17.49 7.47 10.60
N HIS A 18 -18.71 7.22 11.10
CA HIS A 18 -18.97 7.27 12.53
C HIS A 18 -18.17 6.13 13.15
N ALA A 19 -16.90 6.41 13.48
CA ALA A 19 -16.14 5.59 14.38
C ALA A 19 -16.91 5.63 15.70
N GLN A 20 -17.50 4.50 16.06
CA GLN A 20 -17.83 4.20 17.44
C GLN A 20 -16.72 3.30 17.97
N VAL A 21 -16.80 2.95 19.25
CA VAL A 21 -15.98 1.88 19.81
C VAL A 21 -16.13 0.64 18.92
N THR A 22 -15.01 0.16 18.41
CA THR A 22 -14.94 -0.93 17.42
C THR A 22 -14.47 -2.21 18.11
N GLY A 23 -15.30 -3.27 18.04
CA GLY A 23 -15.09 -4.48 18.83
C GLY A 23 -15.53 -4.32 20.28
N SER A 24 -14.95 -5.12 21.17
CA SER A 24 -15.27 -5.14 22.61
C SER A 24 -14.04 -5.58 23.41
N ALA A 25 -13.88 -5.05 24.62
CA ALA A 25 -12.82 -5.49 25.53
C ALA A 25 -12.89 -6.99 25.82
N SER A 26 -11.71 -7.60 25.92
CA SER A 26 -11.48 -8.96 26.42
C SER A 26 -10.70 -8.88 27.74
N GLY A 27 -10.38 -10.00 28.37
CA GLY A 27 -9.62 -10.04 29.61
C GLY A 27 -10.42 -9.52 30.80
N PHE A 28 -9.78 -8.75 31.68
CA PHE A 28 -10.40 -8.26 32.91
C PHE A 28 -11.44 -7.16 32.69
N ALA A 29 -11.28 -6.27 31.70
CA ALA A 29 -12.24 -5.19 31.41
C ALA A 29 -13.39 -5.63 30.48
N ALA A 30 -13.55 -6.93 30.24
CA ALA A 30 -14.61 -7.48 29.41
C ALA A 30 -16.01 -7.03 29.90
N GLY A 31 -16.80 -6.45 29.00
CA GLY A 31 -18.11 -5.88 29.31
C GLY A 31 -18.13 -4.37 29.59
N VAL A 32 -17.00 -3.66 29.45
CA VAL A 32 -16.96 -2.19 29.41
C VAL A 32 -17.77 -1.65 28.21
N THR A 33 -18.45 -0.52 28.38
CA THR A 33 -19.26 0.13 27.34
C THR A 33 -18.86 1.58 27.07
N GLY A 34 -18.16 2.24 28.00
CA GLY A 34 -17.82 3.66 27.92
C GLY A 34 -19.09 4.51 27.82
N GLY A 35 -19.16 5.37 26.79
CA GLY A 35 -20.37 6.15 26.48
C GLY A 35 -21.56 5.34 25.96
N GLY A 36 -21.39 4.03 25.69
CA GLY A 36 -22.45 3.15 25.17
C GLY A 36 -23.05 3.65 23.84
N ASP A 37 -24.37 3.58 23.73
CA ASP A 37 -25.13 4.02 22.55
C ASP A 37 -25.27 5.56 22.42
N ALA A 38 -24.51 6.36 23.20
CA ALA A 38 -24.52 7.81 23.08
C ALA A 38 -24.08 8.25 21.67
N THR A 39 -24.79 9.23 21.10
CA THR A 39 -24.53 9.74 19.74
C THR A 39 -23.09 10.28 19.63
N PRO A 40 -22.25 9.75 18.71
CA PRO A 40 -20.88 10.21 18.56
C PRO A 40 -20.80 11.69 18.17
N ALA A 41 -20.00 12.46 18.90
CA ALA A 41 -19.83 13.90 18.71
C ALA A 41 -18.35 14.29 18.75
N THR A 42 -17.98 15.29 17.94
CA THR A 42 -16.61 15.83 17.85
C THR A 42 -16.55 17.19 18.56
N PRO A 43 -15.69 17.39 19.57
CA PRO A 43 -15.54 18.68 20.22
C PRO A 43 -14.78 19.67 19.30
N ALA A 44 -15.21 20.92 19.27
CA ALA A 44 -14.66 21.95 18.41
C ALA A 44 -13.16 22.22 18.70
N ASP A 45 -12.81 22.31 19.98
CA ASP A 45 -11.50 22.71 20.49
C ASP A 45 -11.18 22.02 21.84
N ILE A 46 -10.10 22.45 22.50
CA ILE A 46 -9.63 21.89 23.78
C ILE A 46 -10.52 22.26 24.98
N ASP A 47 -11.31 23.34 24.90
CA ASP A 47 -12.15 23.77 26.01
C ASP A 47 -13.49 23.02 26.01
N GLU A 48 -14.09 22.81 24.82
CA GLU A 48 -15.25 21.91 24.68
C GLU A 48 -14.88 20.45 25.02
N LEU A 49 -13.65 20.02 24.69
CA LEU A 49 -13.12 18.72 25.12
C LEU A 49 -13.00 18.63 26.65
N LYS A 50 -12.44 19.66 27.32
CA LYS A 50 -12.38 19.75 28.80
C LYS A 50 -13.78 19.67 29.44
N GLU A 51 -14.79 20.34 28.88
CA GLU A 51 -16.17 20.30 29.35
C GLU A 51 -16.78 18.88 29.23
N TRP A 52 -16.72 18.29 28.03
CA TRP A 52 -17.36 16.99 27.76
C TRP A 52 -16.74 15.82 28.52
N LEU A 53 -15.45 15.89 28.87
CA LEU A 53 -14.78 14.88 29.68
C LEU A 53 -15.20 14.92 31.16
N THR A 54 -15.52 16.11 31.67
CA THR A 54 -15.79 16.35 33.10
C THR A 54 -17.28 16.42 33.47
N ASP A 55 -18.20 16.31 32.49
CA ASP A 55 -19.64 16.25 32.74
C ASP A 55 -20.17 14.84 33.06
N ASP A 56 -21.37 14.80 33.66
CA ASP A 56 -22.04 13.59 34.13
C ASP A 56 -22.88 12.87 33.04
N THR A 57 -22.64 13.18 31.76
CA THR A 57 -23.36 12.60 30.62
C THR A 57 -22.56 11.43 30.03
N PRO A 58 -23.20 10.29 29.73
CA PRO A 58 -22.57 9.26 28.89
C PRO A 58 -22.26 9.81 27.49
N ARG A 59 -21.00 9.69 27.03
CA ARG A 59 -20.55 10.32 25.77
C ARG A 59 -19.58 9.47 24.96
N VAL A 60 -19.79 9.46 23.65
CA VAL A 60 -18.81 9.01 22.65
C VAL A 60 -18.18 10.24 22.00
N ILE A 61 -16.95 10.55 22.42
CA ILE A 61 -16.18 11.75 22.08
C ILE A 61 -15.20 11.40 20.96
N MET A 62 -15.33 12.10 19.83
CA MET A 62 -14.63 11.80 18.58
C MET A 62 -13.49 12.78 18.33
N LEU A 63 -12.25 12.29 18.33
CA LEU A 63 -11.08 13.10 18.04
C LEU A 63 -10.80 13.09 16.53
N ASP A 64 -11.18 14.16 15.82
CA ASP A 64 -11.05 14.29 14.36
C ASP A 64 -9.73 14.93 13.90
N LYS A 65 -8.90 15.36 14.85
CA LYS A 65 -7.70 16.18 14.67
C LYS A 65 -6.79 16.10 15.90
N THR A 66 -5.63 16.74 15.82
CA THR A 66 -4.79 17.04 16.98
C THR A 66 -5.45 18.07 17.90
N TYR A 67 -5.69 17.70 19.14
CA TYR A 67 -6.03 18.61 20.23
C TYR A 67 -4.73 18.93 20.97
N ASP A 68 -4.12 20.05 20.59
CA ASP A 68 -2.83 20.49 21.13
C ASP A 68 -3.06 21.43 22.33
N PHE A 69 -2.60 20.99 23.49
CA PHE A 69 -2.64 21.73 24.75
C PHE A 69 -1.33 22.49 25.02
N SER A 70 -0.27 22.31 24.22
CA SER A 70 1.00 23.02 24.39
C SER A 70 0.79 24.55 24.40
N GLY A 71 1.30 25.20 25.44
CA GLY A 71 1.18 26.63 25.69
C GLY A 71 -0.18 27.09 26.23
N SER A 72 -1.20 26.22 26.31
CA SER A 72 -2.56 26.60 26.76
C SER A 72 -2.61 27.01 28.23
N GLU A 73 -1.76 26.42 29.07
CA GLU A 73 -1.62 26.73 30.50
C GLU A 73 -0.29 27.48 30.81
N GLY A 74 0.44 27.85 29.75
CA GLY A 74 1.69 28.61 29.80
C GLY A 74 2.93 27.77 30.10
N THR A 75 4.08 28.44 30.25
CA THR A 75 5.35 27.80 30.65
C THR A 75 5.77 28.25 32.05
N LYS A 76 6.41 27.35 32.79
CA LYS A 76 6.92 27.58 34.15
C LYS A 76 8.42 27.31 34.21
N THR A 77 9.15 28.19 34.89
CA THR A 77 10.58 28.06 35.16
C THR A 77 10.79 27.94 36.67
N GLU A 78 11.49 26.91 37.11
CA GLU A 78 11.80 26.69 38.53
C GLU A 78 13.06 25.83 38.73
N THR A 79 13.37 25.52 39.99
CA THR A 79 14.46 24.62 40.35
C THR A 79 13.99 23.16 40.24
N GLY A 80 14.57 22.42 39.31
CA GLY A 80 14.54 20.96 39.29
C GLY A 80 15.90 20.39 39.70
N CYS A 81 16.16 19.13 39.33
CA CYS A 81 17.43 18.47 39.60
C CYS A 81 17.93 17.60 38.44
N ILE A 82 19.24 17.35 38.44
CA ILE A 82 19.91 16.38 37.58
C ILE A 82 20.02 15.07 38.38
N PRO A 83 19.24 14.02 38.07
CA PRO A 83 19.34 12.75 38.77
C PRO A 83 20.59 11.97 38.34
N ASP A 84 21.04 11.03 39.19
CA ASP A 84 22.20 10.17 38.90
C ASP A 84 22.08 9.36 37.59
N SER A 85 20.86 9.13 37.11
CA SER A 85 20.58 8.49 35.82
C SER A 85 20.99 9.36 34.63
N ASN A 86 20.97 10.69 34.75
CA ASN A 86 21.41 11.60 33.68
C ASN A 86 22.95 11.70 33.63
N THR A 87 23.57 10.65 33.10
CA THR A 87 25.02 10.56 32.89
C THR A 87 25.50 11.22 31.60
N CYS A 88 24.58 11.62 30.70
CA CYS A 88 24.86 12.16 29.36
C CYS A 88 24.56 13.66 29.18
N GLY A 89 23.98 14.33 30.20
CA GLY A 89 23.74 15.77 30.18
C GLY A 89 22.51 16.16 29.38
N SER A 90 22.69 16.77 28.20
CA SER A 90 21.58 17.37 27.43
C SER A 90 20.73 16.38 26.63
N SER A 91 21.19 15.14 26.44
CA SER A 91 20.41 14.02 25.87
C SER A 91 19.86 13.06 26.93
N GLY A 92 20.03 13.41 28.21
CA GLY A 92 19.41 12.72 29.33
C GLY A 92 18.28 13.57 29.91
N GLN A 93 17.38 12.93 30.64
CA GLN A 93 16.27 13.65 31.28
C GLN A 93 16.72 14.24 32.63
N ASN A 94 16.49 15.54 32.80
CA ASN A 94 16.45 16.15 34.14
C ASN A 94 15.08 15.89 34.78
N ALA A 95 14.92 16.17 36.07
CA ALA A 95 13.64 16.04 36.75
C ALA A 95 13.08 17.39 37.19
N LEU A 96 11.76 17.55 37.10
CA LEU A 96 11.04 18.54 37.90
C LEU A 96 10.98 18.04 39.34
N ASP A 97 11.03 18.96 40.32
CA ASP A 97 10.86 18.62 41.72
C ASP A 97 9.36 18.46 42.03
N GLY A 98 8.83 17.26 41.76
CA GLY A 98 7.40 16.94 41.87
C GLY A 98 6.94 16.77 43.32
N PRO A 99 6.64 15.55 43.80
CA PRO A 99 6.32 15.30 45.20
C PRO A 99 7.61 15.19 46.05
N ASP A 100 8.31 16.31 46.23
CA ASP A 100 9.61 16.41 46.92
C ASP A 100 10.63 15.36 46.42
N TRP A 101 10.75 15.21 45.09
CA TRP A 101 11.53 14.14 44.45
C TRP A 101 13.02 14.45 44.36
N CYS A 102 13.39 15.73 44.29
CA CYS A 102 14.78 16.16 44.23
C CYS A 102 15.42 16.13 45.62
N SER A 103 16.16 15.05 45.91
CA SER A 103 16.96 14.96 47.13
C SER A 103 18.04 16.04 47.19
N ALA A 104 18.52 16.35 48.40
CA ALA A 104 19.63 17.27 48.60
C ALA A 104 20.98 16.77 48.05
N ASP A 105 21.04 15.51 47.61
CA ASP A 105 22.22 14.89 47.00
C ASP A 105 22.26 15.09 45.46
N TYR A 106 21.11 15.33 44.81
CA TYR A 106 21.05 15.60 43.37
C TYR A 106 21.40 17.07 43.05
N PRO A 107 22.28 17.34 42.06
CA PRO A 107 22.59 18.70 41.63
C PRO A 107 21.35 19.46 41.14
N SER A 108 21.04 20.59 41.77
CA SER A 108 19.94 21.47 41.36
C SER A 108 20.21 22.14 40.01
N VAL A 109 19.17 22.28 39.18
CA VAL A 109 19.24 22.89 37.84
C VAL A 109 17.96 23.69 37.54
N GLU A 110 18.08 24.77 36.78
CA GLU A 110 16.91 25.52 36.30
C GLU A 110 16.23 24.73 35.17
N VAL A 111 14.93 24.44 35.33
CA VAL A 111 14.10 23.72 34.35
C VAL A 111 13.00 24.66 33.85
N THR A 112 12.69 24.60 32.55
CA THR A 112 11.62 25.42 31.94
C THR A 112 10.74 24.54 31.06
N TYR A 113 9.50 24.35 31.47
CA TYR A 113 8.61 23.31 30.94
C TYR A 113 7.21 23.87 30.64
N ASP A 114 6.44 23.13 29.84
CA ASP A 114 5.04 23.45 29.55
C ASP A 114 4.13 22.97 30.69
N VAL A 115 3.36 23.88 31.29
CA VAL A 115 2.50 23.58 32.44
C VAL A 115 1.37 22.62 32.04
N ALA A 116 0.89 22.69 30.80
CA ALA A 116 -0.24 21.88 30.35
C ALA A 116 0.08 20.38 30.37
N ALA A 117 1.33 20.00 30.10
CA ALA A 117 1.77 18.61 30.07
C ALA A 117 2.05 18.01 31.46
N ALA A 118 2.43 18.84 32.45
CA ALA A 118 2.66 18.40 33.82
C ALA A 118 1.36 18.27 34.63
N GLU A 119 0.31 18.98 34.24
CA GLU A 119 -1.02 18.93 34.86
C GLU A 119 -1.97 17.98 34.09
N TYR A 120 -2.89 17.34 34.81
CA TYR A 120 -3.78 16.33 34.23
C TYR A 120 -5.05 16.92 33.60
N LEU A 121 -5.61 16.19 32.63
CA LEU A 121 -6.95 16.33 32.12
C LEU A 121 -7.86 15.31 32.82
N ASP A 122 -8.62 15.77 33.82
CA ASP A 122 -9.56 14.91 34.54
C ASP A 122 -10.73 14.46 33.65
N ILE A 123 -11.22 13.24 33.90
CA ILE A 123 -12.34 12.64 33.18
C ILE A 123 -13.29 11.91 34.15
N LYS A 124 -14.60 11.97 33.89
CA LYS A 124 -15.63 11.19 34.60
C LYS A 124 -15.91 9.85 33.94
N GLY A 125 -16.72 9.03 34.60
CA GLY A 125 -17.20 7.75 34.06
C GLY A 125 -18.13 7.89 32.85
N ASP A 126 -18.43 6.75 32.23
CA ASP A 126 -19.29 6.59 31.05
C ASP A 126 -18.80 7.38 29.82
N LYS A 127 -17.50 7.30 29.53
CA LYS A 127 -16.87 8.01 28.40
C LYS A 127 -16.17 7.05 27.44
N SER A 128 -16.38 7.24 26.14
CA SER A 128 -15.56 6.64 25.09
C SER A 128 -14.84 7.75 24.33
N ILE A 129 -13.52 7.79 24.36
CA ILE A 129 -12.68 8.72 23.60
C ILE A 129 -12.12 7.94 22.41
N VAL A 130 -12.56 8.27 21.20
CA VAL A 130 -12.26 7.48 19.99
C VAL A 130 -11.63 8.37 18.92
N GLY A 131 -10.44 8.02 18.45
CA GLY A 131 -9.79 8.73 17.32
C GLY A 131 -10.42 8.38 15.97
N VAL A 132 -10.55 9.37 15.09
CA VAL A 132 -11.07 9.19 13.72
C VAL A 132 -9.90 8.94 12.76
N GLY A 133 -9.82 7.74 12.18
CA GLY A 133 -8.74 7.37 11.26
C GLY A 133 -7.38 7.36 11.96
N ASP A 134 -6.42 8.10 11.42
CA ASP A 134 -5.10 8.38 11.99
C ASP A 134 -4.96 9.80 12.59
N ALA A 135 -6.06 10.57 12.66
CA ALA A 135 -6.04 11.99 13.02
C ALA A 135 -6.25 12.27 14.52
N GLY A 136 -6.71 11.29 15.30
CA GLY A 136 -7.06 11.45 16.72
C GLY A 136 -5.84 11.54 17.64
N VAL A 137 -5.28 12.74 17.81
CA VAL A 137 -4.07 12.98 18.62
C VAL A 137 -4.40 13.91 19.80
N ILE A 138 -3.97 13.54 21.00
CA ILE A 138 -3.89 14.43 22.16
C ILE A 138 -2.42 14.79 22.37
N LYS A 139 -2.11 16.09 22.36
CA LYS A 139 -0.74 16.59 22.41
C LYS A 139 -0.55 17.55 23.58
N GLY A 140 0.54 17.41 24.32
CA GLY A 140 0.90 18.35 25.40
C GLY A 140 0.02 18.29 26.66
N LYS A 141 -0.78 17.25 26.87
CA LYS A 141 -1.53 16.97 28.11
C LYS A 141 -1.92 15.50 28.21
N GLY A 142 -1.95 14.94 29.42
CA GLY A 142 -2.34 13.55 29.70
C GLY A 142 -3.60 13.46 30.56
N PHE A 143 -4.23 12.28 30.66
CA PHE A 143 -5.50 12.09 31.36
C PHE A 143 -5.31 11.52 32.77
N ARG A 144 -6.24 11.86 33.67
CA ARG A 144 -6.37 11.24 35.00
C ARG A 144 -7.79 10.73 35.22
N LEU A 145 -7.91 9.43 35.47
CA LEU A 145 -9.12 8.79 35.99
C LEU A 145 -8.95 8.69 37.49
N SER A 146 -9.80 9.38 38.27
CA SER A 146 -9.70 9.35 39.73
C SER A 146 -11.02 9.57 40.46
N GLY A 147 -11.07 9.17 41.74
CA GLY A 147 -12.21 9.41 42.62
C GLY A 147 -13.38 8.44 42.44
N GLY A 148 -13.11 7.18 42.05
CA GLY A 148 -14.13 6.15 41.82
C GLY A 148 -14.75 6.18 40.42
N VAL A 149 -14.11 6.86 39.47
CA VAL A 149 -14.48 6.85 38.05
C VAL A 149 -14.43 5.42 37.51
N SER A 150 -15.38 5.06 36.65
CA SER A 150 -15.39 3.73 36.02
C SER A 150 -16.09 3.76 34.67
N ASN A 151 -15.97 2.65 33.92
CA ASN A 151 -16.56 2.49 32.59
C ASN A 151 -16.02 3.53 31.59
N VAL A 152 -14.73 3.44 31.26
CA VAL A 152 -14.05 4.36 30.34
C VAL A 152 -13.31 3.60 29.24
N ILE A 153 -13.40 4.07 28.00
CA ILE A 153 -12.74 3.50 26.83
C ILE A 153 -11.90 4.57 26.14
N PHE A 154 -10.60 4.34 25.98
CA PHE A 154 -9.75 5.06 25.03
C PHE A 154 -9.49 4.13 23.85
N GLN A 155 -9.86 4.55 22.63
CA GLN A 155 -9.59 3.77 21.44
C GLN A 155 -8.99 4.60 20.30
N ASN A 156 -7.92 4.10 19.67
CA ASN A 156 -7.33 4.70 18.46
C ASN A 156 -6.84 6.15 18.68
N VAL A 157 -6.32 6.46 19.88
CA VAL A 157 -5.82 7.79 20.28
C VAL A 157 -4.29 7.79 20.38
N HIS A 158 -3.63 8.83 19.86
CA HIS A 158 -2.20 9.05 20.04
C HIS A 158 -1.95 10.10 21.13
N PHE A 159 -1.21 9.73 22.18
CA PHE A 159 -0.77 10.62 23.23
C PHE A 159 0.71 10.99 23.01
N THR A 160 1.05 12.28 22.90
CA THR A 160 2.41 12.70 22.54
C THR A 160 2.83 14.09 23.02
N ASP A 161 4.16 14.31 23.05
CA ASP A 161 4.82 15.59 23.35
C ASP A 161 4.48 16.17 24.75
N LEU A 162 4.65 15.35 25.79
CA LEU A 162 4.38 15.72 27.19
C LEU A 162 5.69 16.03 27.95
N ASN A 163 6.37 17.12 27.58
CA ASN A 163 7.70 17.50 28.11
C ASN A 163 8.71 16.33 28.11
N PRO A 164 9.00 15.68 26.96
CA PRO A 164 9.86 14.47 26.88
C PRO A 164 11.23 14.62 27.55
N GLN A 165 11.76 15.84 27.63
CA GLN A 165 13.05 16.17 28.26
C GLN A 165 13.05 16.16 29.80
N TYR A 166 11.89 16.00 30.46
CA TYR A 166 11.77 16.07 31.92
C TYR A 166 11.02 14.89 32.56
N ILE A 167 11.68 14.21 33.49
CA ILE A 167 11.03 13.33 34.47
C ILE A 167 10.08 14.19 35.33
N TRP A 168 8.88 13.68 35.59
CA TRP A 168 7.73 14.44 36.13
C TRP A 168 7.19 15.54 35.20
N GLY A 169 7.69 15.68 33.97
CA GLY A 169 7.18 16.63 32.97
C GLY A 169 5.79 16.30 32.43
N GLY A 170 5.33 15.06 32.59
CA GLY A 170 3.98 14.60 32.26
C GLY A 170 3.88 13.07 32.21
N ASP A 171 2.71 12.53 32.54
CA ASP A 171 2.31 11.14 32.29
C ASP A 171 1.14 11.16 31.28
N ALA A 172 1.05 10.20 30.35
CA ALA A 172 0.01 10.20 29.32
C ALA A 172 -1.36 9.68 29.83
N LEU A 173 -1.39 8.57 30.58
CA LEU A 173 -2.59 8.03 31.24
C LEU A 173 -2.31 7.66 32.70
N SER A 174 -3.08 8.23 33.63
CA SER A 174 -2.99 7.99 35.07
C SER A 174 -4.31 7.43 35.62
N LEU A 175 -4.24 6.28 36.28
CA LEU A 175 -5.39 5.49 36.74
C LEU A 175 -5.33 5.33 38.28
N VAL A 176 -6.14 6.09 39.03
CA VAL A 176 -5.99 6.22 40.49
C VAL A 176 -7.35 6.15 41.19
N GLY A 177 -7.76 4.97 41.65
CA GLY A 177 -9.12 4.78 42.19
C GLY A 177 -10.15 4.74 41.06
N THR A 178 -10.07 3.69 40.22
CA THR A 178 -10.89 3.49 39.02
C THR A 178 -11.21 2.00 38.78
N ASP A 179 -12.14 1.68 37.88
CA ASP A 179 -12.46 0.30 37.46
C ASP A 179 -13.06 0.27 36.03
N MET A 180 -13.01 -0.88 35.35
CA MET A 180 -13.53 -1.08 33.99
C MET A 180 -12.99 -0.05 32.98
N VAL A 181 -11.68 -0.11 32.72
CA VAL A 181 -10.96 0.76 31.79
C VAL A 181 -10.38 -0.06 30.63
N TRP A 182 -10.64 0.37 29.39
CA TRP A 182 -10.07 -0.27 28.19
C TRP A 182 -9.29 0.75 27.34
N ILE A 183 -8.06 0.41 27.00
CA ILE A 183 -7.09 1.22 26.26
C ILE A 183 -6.68 0.40 25.04
N ASP A 184 -7.11 0.81 23.85
CA ASP A 184 -7.07 -0.04 22.65
C ASP A 184 -6.64 0.70 21.37
N HIS A 185 -5.76 0.12 20.56
CA HIS A 185 -5.24 0.78 19.34
C HIS A 185 -4.62 2.18 19.58
N CYS A 186 -4.28 2.53 20.82
CA CYS A 186 -3.65 3.80 21.14
C CYS A 186 -2.15 3.77 20.81
N LYS A 187 -1.57 4.96 20.57
CA LYS A 187 -0.12 5.15 20.48
C LYS A 187 0.38 6.05 21.62
N PHE A 188 1.56 5.74 22.14
CA PHE A 188 2.26 6.55 23.14
C PHE A 188 3.67 6.85 22.62
N SER A 189 4.10 8.12 22.68
CA SER A 189 5.45 8.54 22.27
C SER A 189 5.83 9.88 22.92
N LEU A 190 7.12 10.19 23.08
CA LEU A 190 7.59 11.51 23.55
C LEU A 190 6.91 12.00 24.84
N VAL A 191 6.80 11.11 25.83
CA VAL A 191 6.26 11.40 27.17
C VAL A 191 7.44 11.69 28.11
N GLY A 192 7.35 12.71 28.97
CA GLY A 192 8.40 13.04 29.94
C GLY A 192 8.59 11.96 31.01
N ARG A 193 7.48 11.35 31.43
CA ARG A 193 7.48 10.20 32.33
C ARG A 193 6.47 9.15 31.82
N GLN A 194 5.51 8.69 32.63
CA GLN A 194 4.84 7.41 32.40
C GLN A 194 3.90 7.42 31.19
N MET A 195 4.03 6.47 30.27
CA MET A 195 3.01 6.28 29.23
C MET A 195 1.69 5.78 29.83
N ILE A 196 1.75 4.80 30.75
CA ILE A 196 0.60 4.40 31.60
C ILE A 196 1.07 4.18 33.04
N VAL A 197 0.33 4.72 34.02
CA VAL A 197 0.57 4.51 35.45
C VAL A 197 -0.72 4.20 36.21
N THR A 198 -0.69 3.22 37.10
CA THR A 198 -1.69 3.09 38.18
C THR A 198 -1.15 3.72 39.47
N GLY A 199 -2.03 4.35 40.24
CA GLY A 199 -1.70 4.96 41.52
C GLY A 199 -1.48 3.92 42.63
N TYR A 200 -1.53 4.36 43.88
CA TYR A 200 -1.59 3.44 45.02
C TYR A 200 -3.03 2.94 45.28
N GLU A 201 -4.03 3.76 44.97
CA GLU A 201 -5.44 3.34 44.94
C GLU A 201 -5.70 2.39 43.76
N GLN A 202 -6.55 1.39 43.98
CA GLN A 202 -6.95 0.39 42.97
C GLN A 202 -7.39 1.03 41.64
N ALA A 203 -6.77 0.62 40.52
CA ALA A 203 -7.22 0.90 39.16
C ALA A 203 -8.17 -0.18 38.61
N GLY A 204 -8.40 -1.23 39.39
CA GLY A 204 -9.47 -2.21 39.16
C GLY A 204 -9.21 -3.05 37.93
N ARG A 205 -10.25 -3.28 37.12
CA ARG A 205 -10.19 -4.05 35.88
C ARG A 205 -9.75 -3.19 34.71
N VAL A 206 -8.53 -3.42 34.25
CA VAL A 206 -7.91 -2.68 33.15
C VAL A 206 -7.56 -3.64 32.02
N THR A 207 -7.75 -3.22 30.77
CA THR A 207 -7.25 -3.95 29.59
C THR A 207 -6.55 -3.00 28.64
N ILE A 208 -5.33 -3.37 28.28
CA ILE A 208 -4.39 -2.64 27.43
C ILE A 208 -4.15 -3.55 26.24
N SER A 209 -4.86 -3.31 25.13
CA SER A 209 -4.83 -4.18 23.94
C SER A 209 -4.41 -3.47 22.66
N ASN A 210 -3.63 -4.13 21.81
CA ASN A 210 -3.28 -3.61 20.48
C ASN A 210 -2.67 -2.19 20.51
N ASN A 211 -1.91 -1.78 21.53
CA ASN A 211 -1.32 -0.44 21.60
C ASN A 211 0.12 -0.42 21.08
N GLU A 212 0.56 0.73 20.58
CA GLU A 212 1.93 0.99 20.13
C GLU A 212 2.65 1.90 21.16
N PHE A 213 3.58 1.33 21.91
CA PHE A 213 4.46 2.06 22.84
C PHE A 213 5.78 2.33 22.11
N ASP A 214 5.93 3.55 21.61
CA ASP A 214 7.07 4.02 20.80
C ASP A 214 8.00 4.86 21.69
N GLY A 215 9.05 4.22 22.18
CA GLY A 215 9.97 4.82 23.15
C GLY A 215 11.07 5.70 22.54
N VAL A 216 11.12 5.88 21.21
CA VAL A 216 12.16 6.69 20.56
C VAL A 216 12.15 8.13 21.08
N THR A 217 13.25 8.55 21.73
CA THR A 217 13.36 9.89 22.35
C THR A 217 14.78 10.47 22.26
N GLU A 218 14.91 11.78 22.03
CA GLU A 218 16.21 12.48 22.13
C GLU A 218 16.63 12.72 23.60
N TRP A 219 15.76 12.41 24.56
CA TRP A 219 15.99 12.55 26.00
C TRP A 219 15.59 11.27 26.74
N SER A 220 16.58 10.52 27.22
CA SER A 220 16.37 9.20 27.85
C SER A 220 17.01 9.15 29.24
N ALA A 221 16.30 8.61 30.24
CA ALA A 221 16.88 8.37 31.56
C ALA A 221 18.00 7.29 31.53
N SER A 222 18.00 6.45 30.50
CA SER A 222 19.01 5.43 30.17
C SER A 222 20.16 5.95 29.29
N CYS A 223 20.11 7.21 28.82
CA CYS A 223 21.15 7.81 27.96
C CYS A 223 21.46 7.06 26.64
N ASN A 224 20.52 6.25 26.14
CA ASN A 224 20.64 5.40 24.94
C ASN A 224 19.67 5.77 23.80
N ASN A 225 18.78 6.76 24.01
CA ASN A 225 17.65 7.20 23.17
C ASN A 225 16.35 6.38 23.32
N ASP A 226 16.31 5.44 24.26
CA ASP A 226 15.13 4.63 24.57
C ASP A 226 14.36 5.21 25.77
N HIS A 227 13.04 5.00 25.81
CA HIS A 227 12.21 5.49 26.91
C HIS A 227 12.14 4.51 28.09
N TYR A 228 12.38 5.01 29.32
CA TYR A 228 12.47 4.20 30.55
C TYR A 228 11.16 4.10 31.36
N TRP A 229 10.16 4.91 31.02
CA TRP A 229 8.96 5.11 31.83
C TRP A 229 7.70 4.60 31.10
N THR A 230 7.71 3.34 30.65
CA THR A 230 6.62 2.81 29.82
C THR A 230 5.35 2.56 30.63
N MET A 231 5.37 1.59 31.54
CA MET A 231 4.20 1.10 32.28
C MET A 231 4.54 0.83 33.76
N LEU A 232 3.81 1.46 34.68
CA LEU A 232 3.99 1.27 36.12
C LEU A 232 2.68 0.89 36.80
N PHE A 233 2.62 -0.32 37.37
CA PHE A 233 1.45 -0.84 38.03
C PHE A 233 1.70 -1.08 39.53
N LEU A 234 1.05 -0.28 40.38
CA LEU A 234 1.27 -0.21 41.84
C LEU A 234 -0.01 -0.30 42.68
N GLY A 235 -1.19 -0.31 42.06
CA GLY A 235 -2.47 -0.13 42.75
C GLY A 235 -2.85 -1.29 43.67
N GLU A 236 -3.57 -0.93 44.74
CA GLU A 236 -3.93 -1.82 45.87
C GLU A 236 -4.46 -3.19 45.45
N SER A 237 -5.27 -3.28 44.38
CA SER A 237 -5.71 -4.58 43.84
C SER A 237 -6.03 -4.53 42.34
N ASP A 238 -5.03 -4.21 41.52
CA ASP A 238 -5.19 -4.10 40.07
C ASP A 238 -5.37 -5.47 39.38
N LYS A 239 -6.13 -5.48 38.29
CA LYS A 239 -6.45 -6.66 37.47
C LYS A 239 -6.25 -6.29 36.00
N ILE A 240 -5.07 -6.60 35.45
CA ILE A 240 -4.57 -6.01 34.20
C ILE A 240 -4.41 -7.09 33.11
N THR A 241 -5.02 -6.86 31.93
CA THR A 241 -4.75 -7.68 30.73
C THR A 241 -3.93 -6.84 29.75
N LEU A 242 -2.71 -7.28 29.45
CA LEU A 242 -1.79 -6.67 28.49
C LEU A 242 -1.71 -7.61 27.28
N SER A 243 -2.36 -7.25 26.16
CA SER A 243 -2.49 -8.17 25.02
C SER A 243 -2.24 -7.58 23.62
N ASN A 244 -1.51 -8.31 22.78
CA ASN A 244 -1.22 -7.93 21.38
C ASN A 244 -0.56 -6.53 21.20
N ASN A 245 0.06 -5.96 22.23
CA ASN A 245 0.72 -4.66 22.15
C ASN A 245 2.08 -4.77 21.46
N TYR A 246 2.48 -3.71 20.77
CA TYR A 246 3.83 -3.51 20.24
C TYR A 246 4.57 -2.55 21.17
N ILE A 247 5.70 -2.99 21.74
CA ILE A 247 6.50 -2.23 22.71
C ILE A 247 7.93 -2.19 22.16
N HIS A 248 8.45 -0.98 21.88
CA HIS A 248 9.74 -0.86 21.21
C HIS A 248 10.51 0.42 21.53
N ASP A 249 11.84 0.34 21.40
CA ASP A 249 12.80 1.42 21.68
C ASP A 249 12.66 1.93 23.12
N THR A 250 12.52 0.99 24.07
CA THR A 250 12.25 1.21 25.51
C THR A 250 13.31 0.56 26.39
N SER A 251 13.64 1.15 27.55
CA SER A 251 14.78 0.71 28.38
C SER A 251 14.43 0.30 29.80
N GLY A 252 13.15 0.36 30.18
CA GLY A 252 12.73 0.01 31.52
C GLY A 252 11.22 0.04 31.69
N ARG A 253 10.75 -0.61 32.76
CA ARG A 253 9.34 -0.60 33.18
C ARG A 253 8.39 -0.98 32.04
N SER A 254 8.71 -2.02 31.28
CA SER A 254 7.93 -2.49 30.14
C SER A 254 7.32 -3.90 30.35
N PRO A 255 6.52 -4.17 31.40
CA PRO A 255 6.03 -3.30 32.47
C PRO A 255 6.76 -3.49 33.81
N LYS A 256 6.70 -2.48 34.69
CA LYS A 256 6.96 -2.66 36.12
C LYS A 256 5.67 -3.00 36.87
N VAL A 257 5.69 -4.05 37.69
CA VAL A 257 4.52 -4.60 38.38
C VAL A 257 4.82 -4.83 39.87
N GLY A 258 3.98 -4.34 40.77
CA GLY A 258 4.09 -4.62 42.20
C GLY A 258 5.13 -3.80 42.95
N GLY A 259 5.37 -4.18 44.21
CA GLY A 259 6.17 -3.42 45.17
C GLY A 259 5.35 -2.43 46.03
N SER A 260 4.01 -2.52 45.99
CA SER A 260 3.11 -1.76 46.87
C SER A 260 1.75 -2.42 47.06
N GLY A 261 1.07 -2.79 45.96
CA GLY A 261 -0.27 -3.40 45.97
C GLY A 261 -0.32 -4.83 45.39
N ASP A 262 -1.51 -5.40 45.31
CA ASP A 262 -1.77 -6.81 44.96
C ASP A 262 -2.24 -6.94 43.49
N ILE A 263 -1.30 -6.77 42.54
CA ILE A 263 -1.58 -6.72 41.10
C ILE A 263 -1.58 -8.11 40.47
N THR A 264 -2.64 -8.44 39.74
CA THR A 264 -2.74 -9.67 38.94
C THR A 264 -2.72 -9.30 37.45
N MET A 265 -1.73 -9.78 36.70
CA MET A 265 -1.52 -9.38 35.30
C MET A 265 -1.41 -10.57 34.34
N HIS A 266 -2.10 -10.48 33.21
CA HIS A 266 -2.00 -11.42 32.09
C HIS A 266 -1.31 -10.74 30.91
N ALA A 267 -0.09 -11.15 30.59
CA ALA A 267 0.70 -10.67 29.46
C ALA A 267 0.69 -11.72 28.35
N VAL A 268 -0.02 -11.44 27.26
CA VAL A 268 -0.31 -12.43 26.20
C VAL A 268 -0.23 -11.87 24.79
N ASN A 269 0.42 -12.62 23.88
CA ASN A 269 0.55 -12.28 22.45
C ASN A 269 1.24 -10.92 22.15
N ASN A 270 1.93 -10.28 23.09
CA ASN A 270 2.61 -9.00 22.84
C ASN A 270 3.95 -9.22 22.11
N PHE A 271 4.47 -8.14 21.52
CA PHE A 271 5.79 -8.12 20.87
C PHE A 271 6.65 -7.00 21.44
N TRP A 272 7.72 -7.37 22.15
CA TRP A 272 8.82 -6.50 22.55
C TRP A 272 9.92 -6.52 21.49
N TYR A 273 10.39 -5.35 21.09
CA TYR A 273 11.43 -5.19 20.07
C TYR A 273 12.43 -4.07 20.37
N SER A 274 13.74 -4.34 20.30
CA SER A 274 14.78 -3.32 20.46
C SER A 274 14.67 -2.58 21.81
N GLU A 275 15.01 -3.26 22.90
CA GLU A 275 15.08 -2.67 24.24
C GLU A 275 16.50 -2.71 24.80
N GLY A 276 17.21 -1.56 24.78
CA GLY A 276 18.56 -1.40 25.33
C GLY A 276 18.58 -1.27 26.86
N GLY A 277 17.80 -2.10 27.55
CA GLY A 277 17.55 -2.03 28.99
C GLY A 277 16.80 -3.25 29.51
N HIS A 278 15.61 -3.07 30.11
CA HIS A 278 14.81 -4.20 30.63
C HIS A 278 13.30 -4.11 30.38
N ALA A 279 12.69 -5.26 30.10
CA ALA A 279 11.24 -5.39 29.94
C ALA A 279 10.52 -5.49 31.30
N PHE A 280 10.40 -6.71 31.83
CA PHE A 280 9.61 -6.99 33.03
C PHE A 280 10.39 -6.73 34.33
N ASP A 281 9.83 -5.90 35.21
CA ASP A 281 10.33 -5.70 36.57
C ASP A 281 9.22 -5.97 37.59
N ILE A 282 9.12 -7.21 38.07
CA ILE A 282 8.00 -7.70 38.89
C ILE A 282 8.44 -7.89 40.35
N HIS A 283 7.74 -7.23 41.27
CA HIS A 283 8.07 -7.17 42.71
C HIS A 283 6.94 -7.79 43.54
N GLU A 284 7.14 -7.88 44.86
CA GLU A 284 6.17 -8.38 45.84
C GLU A 284 4.75 -7.82 45.59
N GLY A 285 3.74 -8.70 45.68
CA GLY A 285 2.35 -8.40 45.32
C GLY A 285 2.01 -8.59 43.83
N GLY A 286 3.02 -8.59 42.93
CA GLY A 286 2.83 -8.90 41.52
C GLY A 286 2.62 -10.40 41.26
N LYS A 287 1.50 -10.76 40.63
CA LYS A 287 1.14 -12.12 40.18
C LYS A 287 0.94 -12.12 38.67
N VAL A 288 1.90 -12.64 37.91
CA VAL A 288 1.98 -12.40 36.46
C VAL A 288 2.07 -13.70 35.65
N LEU A 289 1.08 -13.90 34.78
CA LEU A 289 1.10 -14.95 33.74
C LEU A 289 1.62 -14.35 32.43
N ILE A 290 2.68 -14.92 31.88
CA ILE A 290 3.33 -14.48 30.63
C ILE A 290 3.28 -15.64 29.63
N GLU A 291 2.49 -15.54 28.57
CA GLU A 291 2.31 -16.62 27.58
C GLU A 291 2.21 -16.14 26.12
N GLY A 292 2.78 -16.90 25.18
CA GLY A 292 2.67 -16.64 23.73
C GLY A 292 3.23 -15.31 23.24
N ASN A 293 4.07 -14.62 24.02
CA ASN A 293 4.69 -13.36 23.62
C ASN A 293 5.97 -13.57 22.80
N ILE A 294 6.44 -12.52 22.13
CA ILE A 294 7.78 -12.47 21.52
C ILE A 294 8.59 -11.35 22.19
N MET A 295 9.83 -11.66 22.55
CA MET A 295 10.88 -10.70 22.92
C MET A 295 12.03 -10.84 21.93
N GLN A 296 12.33 -9.77 21.19
CA GLN A 296 13.41 -9.73 20.22
C GLN A 296 14.32 -8.52 20.45
N GLU A 297 15.64 -8.71 20.44
CA GLU A 297 16.60 -7.61 20.67
C GLU A 297 16.34 -6.87 22.02
N VAL A 298 16.03 -7.64 23.08
CA VAL A 298 15.77 -7.14 24.46
C VAL A 298 16.94 -7.52 25.38
N ASP A 299 17.68 -6.54 25.89
CA ASP A 299 18.90 -6.78 26.70
C ASP A 299 18.62 -7.55 28.00
N THR A 300 17.53 -7.25 28.70
CA THR A 300 17.09 -7.96 29.93
C THR A 300 15.58 -8.23 29.91
N PRO A 301 15.14 -9.40 29.39
CA PRO A 301 13.71 -9.74 29.30
C PRO A 301 12.95 -9.75 30.63
N ILE A 302 13.64 -10.03 31.74
CA ILE A 302 13.08 -9.96 33.10
C ILE A 302 14.20 -9.69 34.11
N THR A 303 13.97 -8.78 35.05
CA THR A 303 15.02 -8.29 35.97
C THR A 303 15.45 -9.33 37.01
N GLU A 304 16.73 -9.27 37.45
CA GLU A 304 17.18 -10.03 38.63
C GLU A 304 16.36 -9.69 39.88
N SER A 305 15.89 -8.44 40.03
CA SER A 305 14.96 -8.03 41.09
C SER A 305 13.66 -8.84 41.08
N THR A 306 13.22 -9.39 39.94
CA THR A 306 12.09 -10.32 39.91
C THR A 306 12.42 -11.65 40.59
N THR A 307 13.64 -12.17 40.44
CA THR A 307 14.05 -13.44 41.09
C THR A 307 14.24 -13.33 42.61
N GLY A 308 14.58 -12.14 43.12
CA GLY A 308 14.87 -11.91 44.54
C GLY A 308 13.85 -11.06 45.30
N GLY A 309 12.94 -10.36 44.60
CA GLY A 309 12.07 -9.31 45.14
C GLY A 309 10.62 -9.71 45.40
N GLY A 310 10.32 -11.02 45.45
CA GLY A 310 9.01 -11.53 45.89
C GLY A 310 7.89 -11.55 44.84
N GLY A 311 8.19 -11.30 43.57
CA GLY A 311 7.22 -11.44 42.47
C GLY A 311 6.81 -12.89 42.21
N SER A 312 5.53 -13.15 41.99
CA SER A 312 5.00 -14.48 41.61
C SER A 312 4.79 -14.53 40.10
N VAL A 313 5.50 -15.41 39.40
CA VAL A 313 5.52 -15.45 37.93
C VAL A 313 5.26 -16.86 37.38
N PHE A 314 4.50 -16.94 36.30
CA PHE A 314 4.37 -18.15 35.47
C PHE A 314 4.65 -17.75 34.01
N ASN A 315 5.84 -18.09 33.48
CA ASN A 315 6.29 -17.63 32.14
C ASN A 315 6.38 -18.72 31.07
N VAL A 316 5.73 -19.87 31.31
CA VAL A 316 5.56 -20.96 30.33
C VAL A 316 6.87 -21.34 29.63
N PRO A 317 7.93 -21.73 30.38
CA PRO A 317 9.28 -21.95 29.84
C PRO A 317 9.38 -23.14 28.87
N ASP A 318 8.47 -24.11 28.97
CA ASP A 318 8.44 -25.30 28.12
C ASP A 318 7.01 -25.86 27.96
N SER A 319 6.87 -26.92 27.16
CA SER A 319 5.59 -27.58 26.89
C SER A 319 5.00 -28.35 28.10
N SER A 320 5.80 -28.69 29.11
CA SER A 320 5.29 -29.30 30.36
C SER A 320 4.65 -28.24 31.26
N ALA A 321 5.25 -27.04 31.33
CA ALA A 321 4.63 -25.88 31.98
C ALA A 321 3.37 -25.42 31.22
N ALA A 322 3.39 -25.45 29.89
CA ALA A 322 2.22 -25.14 29.06
C ALA A 322 1.02 -26.05 29.34
N ALA A 323 1.25 -27.36 29.48
CA ALA A 323 0.21 -28.34 29.79
C ALA A 323 -0.45 -28.09 31.15
N THR A 324 0.34 -27.64 32.15
CA THR A 324 -0.11 -27.37 33.53
C THR A 324 -1.27 -26.36 33.59
N CYS A 325 -1.34 -25.42 32.65
CA CYS A 325 -2.43 -24.44 32.59
C CYS A 325 -3.82 -25.06 32.43
N SER A 326 -3.93 -26.25 31.83
CA SER A 326 -5.22 -26.93 31.60
C SER A 326 -6.00 -27.19 32.88
N ASP A 327 -5.29 -27.51 33.97
CA ASP A 327 -5.88 -27.84 35.28
C ASP A 327 -6.42 -26.60 36.03
N TYR A 328 -6.05 -25.38 35.60
CA TYR A 328 -6.37 -24.12 36.29
C TYR A 328 -7.23 -23.17 35.46
N ILE A 329 -6.93 -23.02 34.16
CA ILE A 329 -7.63 -22.09 33.24
C ILE A 329 -8.32 -22.81 32.07
N GLY A 330 -8.47 -24.13 32.14
CA GLY A 330 -9.23 -24.93 31.17
C GLY A 330 -8.60 -25.07 29.78
N ARG A 331 -7.40 -24.54 29.56
CA ARG A 331 -6.61 -24.66 28.33
C ARG A 331 -5.11 -24.72 28.61
N GLU A 332 -4.35 -25.28 27.68
CA GLU A 332 -2.89 -25.13 27.68
C GLU A 332 -2.51 -23.66 27.47
N CYS A 333 -1.38 -23.24 28.05
CA CYS A 333 -0.76 -21.95 27.74
C CYS A 333 0.09 -22.03 26.47
N GLN A 334 0.58 -20.89 25.97
CA GLN A 334 1.58 -20.86 24.89
C GLN A 334 2.97 -20.44 25.40
N VAL A 335 4.01 -21.10 24.88
CA VAL A 335 5.42 -20.79 25.21
C VAL A 335 5.82 -19.44 24.59
N ASN A 336 6.62 -18.65 25.30
CA ASN A 336 7.13 -17.37 24.82
C ASN A 336 8.36 -17.57 23.91
N SER A 337 8.54 -16.71 22.90
CA SER A 337 9.71 -16.71 22.01
C SER A 337 10.72 -15.65 22.44
N ILE A 338 11.96 -16.07 22.70
CA ILE A 338 13.08 -15.20 23.07
C ILE A 338 14.10 -15.27 21.93
N VAL A 339 14.39 -14.14 21.28
CA VAL A 339 15.21 -14.05 20.06
C VAL A 339 16.27 -12.96 20.24
N ASP A 340 17.54 -13.30 20.04
CA ASP A 340 18.66 -12.33 20.12
C ASP A 340 18.58 -11.36 21.33
N SER A 341 18.19 -11.91 22.49
CA SER A 341 17.84 -11.21 23.73
C SER A 341 18.56 -11.85 24.93
N GLY A 342 18.54 -11.19 26.09
CA GLY A 342 19.11 -11.70 27.34
C GLY A 342 18.41 -12.95 27.91
N ASP A 343 18.91 -13.45 29.04
CA ASP A 343 18.37 -14.64 29.70
C ASP A 343 16.92 -14.43 30.20
N PHE A 344 16.05 -15.40 29.93
CA PHE A 344 14.68 -15.44 30.44
C PHE A 344 14.49 -16.69 31.33
N PRO A 345 14.83 -16.62 32.63
CA PRO A 345 14.78 -17.78 33.53
C PRO A 345 13.37 -18.37 33.69
N SER A 346 13.32 -19.65 34.06
CA SER A 346 12.07 -20.41 34.18
C SER A 346 11.31 -20.12 35.47
N PHE A 347 10.08 -19.62 35.36
CA PHE A 347 9.16 -19.41 36.48
C PHE A 347 7.85 -20.19 36.27
N THR A 348 7.45 -20.97 37.28
CA THR A 348 6.28 -21.87 37.20
C THR A 348 5.42 -21.81 38.47
N ALA A 349 5.19 -20.61 39.01
CA ALA A 349 4.40 -20.39 40.23
C ALA A 349 2.89 -20.64 39.97
N THR A 350 2.38 -21.83 40.29
CA THR A 350 0.99 -22.25 39.98
C THR A 350 -0.08 -21.47 40.77
N GLU A 351 0.30 -20.80 41.84
CA GLU A 351 -0.52 -19.81 42.55
C GLU A 351 -0.92 -18.61 41.67
N VAL A 352 -0.13 -18.30 40.62
CA VAL A 352 -0.50 -17.32 39.59
C VAL A 352 -1.68 -17.84 38.77
N LEU A 353 -1.63 -19.09 38.29
CA LEU A 353 -2.70 -19.70 37.51
C LEU A 353 -4.01 -19.78 38.30
N SER A 354 -3.89 -20.03 39.61
CA SER A 354 -5.03 -20.06 40.54
C SER A 354 -5.77 -18.71 40.63
N ALA A 355 -5.07 -17.58 40.40
CA ALA A 355 -5.67 -16.24 40.39
C ALA A 355 -6.46 -15.94 39.10
N PHE A 356 -6.42 -16.82 38.09
CA PHE A 356 -7.14 -16.68 36.82
C PHE A 356 -8.32 -17.65 36.66
N ALA A 357 -8.48 -18.64 37.54
CA ALA A 357 -9.49 -19.69 37.39
C ALA A 357 -10.93 -19.14 37.27
N ASP A 358 -11.30 -18.16 38.11
CA ASP A 358 -12.63 -17.54 38.12
C ASP A 358 -12.91 -16.61 36.91
N VAL A 359 -11.90 -16.31 36.09
CA VAL A 359 -12.00 -15.43 34.90
C VAL A 359 -11.60 -16.10 33.59
N ALA A 360 -11.36 -17.41 33.60
CA ALA A 360 -10.81 -18.16 32.45
C ALA A 360 -11.62 -18.00 31.15
N GLU A 361 -12.95 -17.82 31.25
CA GLU A 361 -13.82 -17.60 30.08
C GLU A 361 -13.66 -16.23 29.41
N SER A 362 -13.18 -15.19 30.13
CA SER A 362 -12.94 -13.85 29.55
C SER A 362 -11.49 -13.59 29.16
N MET A 363 -10.55 -14.44 29.59
CA MET A 363 -9.12 -14.32 29.24
C MET A 363 -8.91 -14.27 27.73
N VAL A 364 -7.95 -13.44 27.30
CA VAL A 364 -7.47 -13.47 25.91
C VAL A 364 -6.82 -14.84 25.64
N VAL A 365 -7.14 -15.44 24.50
CA VAL A 365 -6.56 -16.73 24.10
C VAL A 365 -5.17 -16.49 23.52
N ALA A 366 -4.16 -17.16 24.09
CA ALA A 366 -2.81 -17.11 23.55
C ALA A 366 -2.72 -17.85 22.22
N VAL A 367 -1.97 -17.30 21.26
CA VAL A 367 -1.72 -17.91 19.95
C VAL A 367 -0.27 -18.37 19.83
N GLY A 368 0.01 -19.24 18.87
CA GLY A 368 1.38 -19.60 18.53
C GLY A 368 2.15 -18.38 18.00
N VAL A 369 3.43 -18.29 18.37
CA VAL A 369 4.32 -17.16 18.03
C VAL A 369 4.63 -17.03 16.53
N ASP A 370 4.34 -18.05 15.72
CA ASP A 370 4.58 -18.06 14.27
C ASP A 370 3.79 -16.95 13.55
N GLY A 371 4.51 -15.92 13.09
CA GLY A 371 3.92 -14.74 12.42
C GLY A 371 3.29 -13.71 13.35
N LEU A 372 3.32 -13.93 14.67
CA LEU A 372 2.72 -13.02 15.65
C LEU A 372 3.31 -11.62 15.60
N ALA A 373 4.63 -11.46 15.50
CA ALA A 373 5.28 -10.15 15.45
C ALA A 373 4.78 -9.30 14.26
N ASP A 374 4.60 -9.90 13.08
CA ASP A 374 4.07 -9.22 11.91
C ASP A 374 2.57 -8.90 12.05
N SER A 375 1.80 -9.75 12.73
CA SER A 375 0.41 -9.45 13.11
C SER A 375 0.33 -8.27 14.08
N VAL A 376 1.15 -8.25 15.13
CA VAL A 376 1.19 -7.18 16.13
C VAL A 376 1.58 -5.85 15.49
N LYS A 377 2.68 -5.77 14.73
CA LYS A 377 3.07 -4.55 14.00
C LYS A 377 1.99 -4.03 13.04
N ALA A 378 1.22 -4.94 12.42
CA ALA A 378 0.17 -4.60 11.47
C ALA A 378 -1.13 -4.07 12.12
N ASN A 379 -1.42 -4.44 13.38
CA ASN A 379 -2.67 -4.08 14.05
C ASN A 379 -2.48 -3.10 15.22
N ALA A 380 -1.37 -3.15 15.96
CA ALA A 380 -1.22 -2.38 17.20
C ALA A 380 -0.94 -0.90 16.95
N GLY A 381 -1.66 0.03 17.57
CA GLY A 381 -1.51 1.49 17.40
C GLY A 381 -2.54 2.14 16.46
N ILE A 382 -2.43 3.47 16.28
CA ILE A 382 -3.46 4.27 15.60
C ILE A 382 -3.60 3.96 14.11
N GLY A 383 -4.78 4.27 13.55
CA GLY A 383 -5.09 4.13 12.12
C GLY A 383 -5.31 2.68 11.67
N LYS A 384 -5.18 1.71 12.57
CA LYS A 384 -5.21 0.27 12.28
C LYS A 384 -6.55 -0.41 12.61
N LEU A 385 -7.52 0.33 13.18
CA LEU A 385 -8.90 -0.13 13.36
C LEU A 385 -9.54 -0.58 12.04
N SER A 386 -9.71 -1.89 11.86
CA SER A 386 -10.49 -2.45 10.76
C SER A 386 -11.90 -2.85 11.23
N SER A 387 -12.90 -2.67 10.37
CA SER A 387 -14.32 -2.88 10.69
C SER A 387 -14.76 -4.36 10.70
N SER A 388 -13.88 -5.27 11.16
CA SER A 388 -14.12 -6.71 11.14
C SER A 388 -13.40 -7.47 12.28
N SER A 389 -13.71 -7.14 13.54
CA SER A 389 -13.29 -7.87 14.74
C SER A 389 -14.43 -8.72 15.34
N SER A 390 -15.00 -9.63 14.55
CA SER A 390 -15.94 -10.62 15.06
C SER A 390 -15.21 -11.64 15.94
N SER A 391 -15.61 -11.75 17.20
CA SER A 391 -14.94 -12.60 18.20
C SER A 391 -14.84 -14.07 17.78
N THR A 392 -13.63 -14.62 17.86
CA THR A 392 -13.38 -16.06 17.60
C THR A 392 -13.47 -16.82 18.92
N SER A 393 -14.69 -17.09 19.39
CA SER A 393 -14.93 -18.00 20.52
C SER A 393 -14.85 -19.46 20.06
N SER A 394 -13.67 -20.07 20.24
CA SER A 394 -13.41 -21.46 19.85
C SER A 394 -14.03 -22.48 20.82
N SER A 395 -15.35 -22.68 20.72
CA SER A 395 -16.08 -23.67 21.52
C SER A 395 -15.90 -25.11 20.98
N SER A 396 -14.79 -25.73 21.36
CA SER A 396 -14.47 -27.13 21.09
C SER A 396 -15.38 -28.10 21.85
N GLN A 397 -16.61 -28.35 21.37
CA GLN A 397 -17.44 -29.43 21.92
C GLN A 397 -17.03 -30.80 21.40
N VAL A 398 -16.51 -31.62 22.31
CA VAL A 398 -16.23 -33.05 22.10
C VAL A 398 -17.54 -33.84 22.11
N ASN A 399 -17.66 -34.86 21.25
CA ASN A 399 -18.80 -35.77 21.24
C ASN A 399 -18.95 -36.48 22.60
N ALA A 400 -20.17 -36.47 23.15
CA ALA A 400 -20.62 -37.40 24.18
C ALA A 400 -21.84 -38.17 23.67
N ALA A 401 -21.89 -39.48 23.94
CA ALA A 401 -22.95 -40.35 23.44
C ALA A 401 -24.15 -40.42 24.41
N GLU A 402 -25.33 -40.53 23.81
CA GLU A 402 -26.44 -41.41 24.23
C GLU A 402 -26.38 -42.05 25.64
N GLU A 403 -27.25 -41.61 26.56
CA GLU A 403 -27.79 -42.51 27.59
C GLU A 403 -29.22 -42.14 28.02
N VAL A 404 -29.86 -43.00 28.82
CA VAL A 404 -31.33 -43.15 28.85
C VAL A 404 -31.93 -43.00 30.26
N ALA A 405 -32.75 -41.95 30.40
CA ALA A 405 -33.90 -41.80 31.31
C ALA A 405 -33.72 -41.80 32.85
N ALA A 406 -34.61 -41.03 33.50
CA ALA A 406 -35.00 -41.09 34.92
C ALA A 406 -33.95 -40.63 35.97
N SER A 407 -34.31 -40.14 37.17
CA SER A 407 -35.54 -39.48 37.66
C SER A 407 -35.34 -38.96 39.09
N THR A 408 -35.93 -37.82 39.48
CA THR A 408 -36.16 -37.34 40.88
C THR A 408 -34.92 -37.10 41.77
N SER A 409 -34.91 -36.27 42.84
CA SER A 409 -35.76 -35.12 43.23
C SER A 409 -35.18 -34.38 44.45
N SER A 410 -35.44 -33.07 44.56
CA SER A 410 -35.69 -32.33 45.82
C SER A 410 -34.60 -32.22 46.92
N ALA A 411 -33.71 -31.23 46.77
CA ALA A 411 -33.63 -30.01 47.62
C ALA A 411 -33.36 -30.02 49.15
N ALA A 412 -33.02 -28.81 49.64
CA ALA A 412 -33.13 -28.26 51.02
C ALA A 412 -31.89 -28.29 51.97
N PRO A 413 -31.74 -27.29 52.89
CA PRO A 413 -30.46 -26.56 53.08
C PRO A 413 -30.08 -26.21 54.56
N VAL A 414 -29.27 -25.13 54.76
CA VAL A 414 -29.12 -24.23 55.97
C VAL A 414 -27.86 -24.40 56.85
N ALA A 415 -27.33 -23.24 57.33
CA ALA A 415 -26.61 -22.97 58.60
C ALA A 415 -25.11 -22.54 58.64
N THR A 416 -24.88 -21.22 58.58
CA THR A 416 -24.13 -20.34 59.55
C THR A 416 -22.70 -20.60 60.11
N SER A 417 -21.84 -19.60 59.87
CA SER A 417 -20.96 -18.81 60.81
C SER A 417 -19.62 -19.31 61.43
N SER A 418 -18.63 -18.40 61.29
CA SER A 418 -17.64 -17.86 62.28
C SER A 418 -16.38 -18.64 62.75
N ALA A 419 -15.24 -18.29 62.15
CA ALA A 419 -14.00 -17.70 62.70
C ALA A 419 -13.44 -18.04 64.12
N ALA A 420 -12.11 -18.22 64.23
CA ALA A 420 -11.19 -17.38 65.05
C ALA A 420 -9.66 -17.74 64.95
N GLU A 421 -8.84 -16.68 64.78
CA GLU A 421 -7.45 -16.33 65.22
C GLU A 421 -6.30 -17.32 65.59
N GLN A 422 -5.12 -17.04 64.99
CA GLN A 422 -3.73 -16.88 65.52
C GLN A 422 -2.98 -17.93 66.41
N VAL A 423 -1.63 -18.03 66.20
CA VAL A 423 -0.53 -17.55 67.10
C VAL A 423 0.89 -17.87 66.51
N SER A 424 1.97 -17.26 67.02
CA SER A 424 3.29 -16.97 66.41
C SER A 424 4.52 -17.87 66.76
N SER A 425 5.69 -17.63 66.12
CA SER A 425 7.02 -17.35 66.79
C SER A 425 8.33 -18.11 66.36
N ALA A 426 9.20 -17.44 65.59
CA ALA A 426 10.68 -17.21 65.74
C ALA A 426 11.82 -18.30 65.76
N ALA A 427 12.75 -18.16 64.78
CA ALA A 427 14.26 -18.07 64.88
C ALA A 427 15.13 -19.25 65.49
N PRO A 428 16.51 -19.24 65.58
CA PRO A 428 17.55 -18.21 65.24
C PRO A 428 19.02 -18.62 64.77
N VAL A 429 19.87 -17.61 64.43
CA VAL A 429 21.39 -17.43 64.41
C VAL A 429 22.44 -18.07 63.42
N SER A 430 23.46 -17.22 63.08
CA SER A 430 24.93 -17.46 62.81
C SER A 430 25.44 -17.87 61.40
N SER A 431 26.64 -17.52 60.86
CA SER A 431 27.78 -16.55 61.08
C SER A 431 28.96 -16.91 60.11
N SER A 432 30.03 -16.18 59.70
CA SER A 432 30.57 -14.78 59.59
C SER A 432 31.97 -14.88 58.85
N THR A 433 32.95 -13.96 58.60
CA THR A 433 33.35 -12.54 58.91
C THR A 433 34.58 -12.09 58.03
N GLU A 434 34.87 -10.78 57.88
CA GLU A 434 36.20 -10.11 57.57
C GLU A 434 36.90 -10.28 56.18
N VAL A 435 37.83 -9.43 55.65
CA VAL A 435 38.52 -8.15 56.05
C VAL A 435 38.93 -7.28 54.81
N ALA A 436 39.43 -6.03 54.97
CA ALA A 436 39.63 -5.00 53.92
C ALA A 436 41.09 -4.44 53.70
N ALA A 437 41.23 -3.29 52.98
CA ALA A 437 42.38 -2.32 52.85
C ALA A 437 43.28 -2.35 51.57
N THR A 438 43.98 -1.30 51.06
CA THR A 438 43.97 0.21 51.12
C THR A 438 45.07 0.81 50.15
N SER A 439 45.06 2.14 49.84
CA SER A 439 46.16 3.02 49.30
C SER A 439 46.44 3.11 47.77
N SER A 440 47.00 4.18 47.17
CA SER A 440 47.06 5.65 47.49
C SER A 440 47.79 6.54 46.43
N ARG A 441 47.27 7.76 46.18
CA ARG A 441 47.90 9.03 45.67
C ARG A 441 48.40 9.19 44.19
N PRO A 442 48.44 10.44 43.64
CA PRO A 442 48.75 10.75 42.22
C PRO A 442 50.00 11.64 41.97
N ALA A 443 50.36 11.89 40.69
CA ALA A 443 51.27 12.98 40.27
C ALA A 443 51.06 13.53 38.83
N THR A 444 51.15 14.84 38.74
CA THR A 444 50.91 15.89 37.71
C THR A 444 51.72 15.92 36.38
N SER A 445 51.14 16.63 35.39
CA SER A 445 51.77 17.58 34.43
C SER A 445 52.51 17.15 33.15
N ALA A 446 52.04 17.64 31.99
CA ALA A 446 52.78 18.56 31.08
C ALA A 446 51.87 19.15 29.96
N THR A 447 52.21 20.33 29.43
CA THR A 447 51.44 21.07 28.39
C THR A 447 52.25 21.27 27.11
N THR A 448 51.63 21.16 25.93
CA THR A 448 52.15 21.75 24.68
C THR A 448 51.00 22.24 23.79
N SER A 449 51.20 23.37 23.10
CA SER A 449 50.18 24.00 22.23
C SER A 449 50.75 24.31 20.84
N ALA A 450 50.01 23.98 19.77
CA ALA A 450 50.28 24.40 18.40
C ALA A 450 48.95 24.41 17.60
N SER A 451 48.92 25.03 16.40
CA SER A 451 47.67 25.41 15.74
C SER A 451 47.67 25.30 14.20
N SER A 452 46.45 25.35 13.66
CA SER A 452 46.06 25.80 12.30
C SER A 452 45.97 24.80 11.13
N SER A 453 45.10 25.20 10.19
CA SER A 453 44.83 24.67 8.84
C SER A 453 44.04 23.36 8.71
N SER A 454 42.86 23.47 8.07
CA SER A 454 42.17 22.38 7.40
C SER A 454 42.00 22.73 5.92
N GLY A 455 42.62 21.94 5.03
CA GLY A 455 42.36 21.98 3.58
C GLY A 455 41.14 21.13 3.24
N GLY A 456 40.47 21.41 2.12
CA GLY A 456 39.25 20.70 1.74
C GLY A 456 39.49 19.22 1.38
N ALA A 457 38.66 18.33 1.94
CA ALA A 457 38.55 16.93 1.54
C ALA A 457 37.37 16.71 0.59
N GLY A 458 37.52 15.83 -0.41
CA GLY A 458 36.46 15.44 -1.34
C GLY A 458 35.56 14.35 -0.77
N SER A 459 34.34 14.20 -1.33
CA SER A 459 33.36 13.22 -0.86
C SER A 459 33.69 11.78 -1.26
N ILE A 460 33.46 10.86 -0.33
CA ILE A 460 33.92 9.47 -0.36
C ILE A 460 33.04 8.62 -1.30
N ALA A 461 33.68 7.90 -2.20
CA ALA A 461 33.00 7.09 -3.22
C ALA A 461 32.37 5.80 -2.67
N ARG A 462 31.45 5.21 -3.44
CA ARG A 462 30.79 3.95 -3.11
C ARG A 462 31.81 2.82 -2.86
N TYR A 463 31.56 2.02 -1.82
CA TYR A 463 32.42 0.95 -1.30
C TYR A 463 33.79 1.40 -0.72
N MET A 464 34.06 2.71 -0.64
CA MET A 464 35.23 3.22 0.07
C MET A 464 34.91 3.37 1.57
N GLN A 465 35.94 3.25 2.42
CA GLN A 465 35.83 3.45 3.86
C GLN A 465 35.47 4.91 4.19
N CYS A 466 34.56 5.10 5.13
CA CYS A 466 34.05 6.39 5.60
C CYS A 466 34.08 6.54 7.13
N GLY A 467 34.41 5.47 7.86
CA GLY A 467 34.52 5.47 9.33
C GLY A 467 35.21 4.22 9.87
N GLY A 468 35.35 4.18 11.20
CA GLY A 468 36.12 3.18 11.96
C GLY A 468 37.08 3.86 12.95
N GLY A 469 37.41 3.21 14.06
CA GLY A 469 38.11 3.77 15.23
C GLY A 469 39.54 4.27 15.02
N SER A 470 40.06 4.21 13.79
CA SER A 470 41.35 4.79 13.38
C SER A 470 41.27 5.54 12.05
N PHE A 471 40.07 5.91 11.59
CA PHE A 471 39.82 6.56 10.30
C PHE A 471 39.15 7.93 10.52
N GLU A 472 39.82 9.01 10.10
CA GLU A 472 39.22 10.36 10.12
C GLU A 472 38.05 10.40 9.12
N GLY A 473 36.82 10.40 9.66
CA GLY A 473 35.60 10.22 8.88
C GLY A 473 35.34 11.33 7.86
N GLY A 474 34.74 10.94 6.73
CA GLY A 474 34.38 11.88 5.66
C GLY A 474 33.01 11.56 5.06
N ALA A 475 32.35 12.59 4.54
CA ALA A 475 31.01 12.46 3.96
C ALA A 475 31.05 11.60 2.68
N CYS A 476 30.16 10.61 2.60
CA CYS A 476 29.93 9.87 1.37
C CYS A 476 29.38 10.77 0.25
N GLN A 477 29.56 10.34 -1.00
CA GLN A 477 28.92 10.97 -2.16
C GLN A 477 27.39 10.93 -2.08
N GLU A 478 26.74 11.91 -2.70
CA GLU A 478 25.30 12.12 -2.65
C GLU A 478 24.51 10.85 -3.04
N GLY A 479 23.53 10.46 -2.22
CA GLY A 479 22.77 9.21 -2.36
C GLY A 479 23.38 7.97 -1.69
N LEU A 480 24.50 8.10 -0.99
CA LEU A 480 25.14 7.03 -0.20
C LEU A 480 25.12 7.37 1.31
N LYS A 481 24.88 6.37 2.17
CA LYS A 481 25.06 6.46 3.63
C LYS A 481 26.34 5.72 4.02
N CYS A 482 27.04 6.21 5.04
CA CYS A 482 28.11 5.45 5.66
C CYS A 482 27.49 4.31 6.50
N THR A 483 27.73 3.06 6.09
CA THR A 483 27.22 1.87 6.78
C THR A 483 28.33 1.25 7.61
N TYR A 484 28.09 1.16 8.92
CA TYR A 484 28.96 0.46 9.87
C TYR A 484 29.05 -1.05 9.56
N PHE A 485 30.23 -1.64 9.75
CA PHE A 485 30.47 -3.08 9.62
C PHE A 485 31.17 -3.67 10.86
N ASN A 486 32.07 -2.92 11.50
CA ASN A 486 32.67 -3.22 12.81
C ASN A 486 33.40 -1.97 13.33
N ASP A 487 33.89 -2.01 14.57
CA ASP A 487 34.55 -0.89 15.27
C ASP A 487 35.64 -0.21 14.46
N TRP A 488 36.31 -0.94 13.55
CA TRP A 488 37.44 -0.47 12.75
C TRP A 488 37.09 -0.14 11.30
N TYR A 489 35.84 -0.38 10.86
CA TYR A 489 35.45 -0.26 9.46
C TYR A 489 33.96 0.06 9.23
N SER A 490 33.72 1.18 8.53
CA SER A 490 32.42 1.58 7.95
C SER A 490 32.62 1.99 6.50
N GLN A 491 31.70 1.65 5.59
CA GLN A 491 31.83 1.90 4.14
C GLN A 491 30.60 2.58 3.51
N CYS A 492 30.81 3.38 2.44
CA CYS A 492 29.73 4.09 1.76
C CYS A 492 28.87 3.15 0.89
N LEU A 493 27.64 2.88 1.31
CA LEU A 493 26.65 2.08 0.58
C LEU A 493 25.44 2.93 0.16
N ALA A 494 24.75 2.52 -0.90
CA ALA A 494 23.46 3.12 -1.26
C ALA A 494 22.38 2.69 -0.25
N LEU A 495 21.46 3.58 0.10
CA LEU A 495 20.35 3.25 1.01
C LEU A 495 19.53 2.07 0.48
N SER A 496 19.54 0.95 1.19
CA SER A 496 18.77 -0.25 0.85
C SER A 496 17.31 -0.15 1.32
N ILE A 497 16.61 0.90 0.90
CA ILE A 497 15.17 1.08 1.16
C ILE A 497 14.39 0.00 0.37
N MET A 498 13.82 -1.00 1.07
CA MET A 498 13.01 -2.06 0.45
C MET A 498 11.82 -1.50 -0.36
N ALA A 499 11.20 -0.41 0.12
CA ALA A 499 10.08 0.26 -0.55
C ALA A 499 10.39 0.69 -2.01
N HIS A 500 11.66 0.89 -2.35
CA HIS A 500 12.07 1.31 -3.69
C HIS A 500 11.95 0.22 -4.77
N ARG A 501 11.48 -0.99 -4.41
CA ARG A 501 11.35 -2.16 -5.31
C ARG A 501 9.92 -2.57 -5.66
N LEU A 502 8.88 -1.98 -5.04
CA LEU A 502 7.49 -2.22 -5.42
C LEU A 502 7.03 -1.23 -6.51
N PHE A 503 7.42 0.05 -6.37
CA PHE A 503 7.09 1.10 -7.32
C PHE A 503 8.04 1.11 -8.54
N PRO A 504 7.54 1.29 -9.78
CA PRO A 504 8.36 1.40 -10.97
C PRO A 504 9.16 2.71 -11.01
N ARG A 505 10.36 2.67 -11.62
CA ARG A 505 11.08 3.86 -12.08
C ARG A 505 10.32 4.50 -13.25
N LEU A 506 9.42 5.44 -12.96
CA LEU A 506 8.64 6.19 -13.96
C LEU A 506 9.46 7.32 -14.59
N THR A 507 9.30 7.51 -15.90
CA THR A 507 9.81 8.69 -16.65
C THR A 507 8.77 9.82 -16.73
N ALA A 508 7.51 9.48 -16.44
CA ALA A 508 6.41 10.41 -16.24
C ALA A 508 6.54 11.19 -14.91
N THR A 509 5.96 12.38 -14.85
CA THR A 509 5.91 13.19 -13.61
C THR A 509 4.92 12.60 -12.59
N PRO A 510 5.02 12.92 -11.29
CA PRO A 510 4.03 12.51 -10.30
C PRO A 510 2.60 12.91 -10.68
N LEU A 511 2.41 14.12 -11.26
CA LEU A 511 1.10 14.57 -11.74
C LEU A 511 0.56 13.71 -12.90
N GLN A 512 1.41 13.32 -13.84
CA GLN A 512 1.04 12.39 -14.91
C GLN A 512 0.69 11.01 -14.35
N ALA A 513 1.45 10.52 -13.36
CA ALA A 513 1.19 9.24 -12.70
C ALA A 513 -0.16 9.22 -11.97
N THR A 514 -0.47 10.24 -11.17
CA THR A 514 -1.76 10.37 -10.48
C THR A 514 -2.92 10.57 -11.45
N ALA A 515 -2.73 11.32 -12.55
CA ALA A 515 -3.75 11.47 -13.59
C ALA A 515 -4.01 10.16 -14.37
N TYR A 516 -3.02 9.28 -14.50
CA TYR A 516 -3.19 7.96 -15.10
C TYR A 516 -3.82 6.95 -14.14
N LEU A 517 -3.32 6.82 -12.91
CA LEU A 517 -3.80 5.82 -11.94
C LEU A 517 -5.09 6.27 -11.26
N GLY A 518 -5.09 7.41 -10.58
CA GLY A 518 -6.26 7.96 -9.89
C GLY A 518 -7.30 8.57 -10.82
N GLY A 519 -6.88 9.11 -11.97
CA GLY A 519 -7.79 9.63 -13.00
C GLY A 519 -8.33 8.52 -13.90
N ILE A 520 -7.48 7.98 -14.79
CA ILE A 520 -7.92 7.02 -15.82
C ILE A 520 -8.25 5.63 -15.24
N ALA A 521 -7.33 4.97 -14.54
CA ALA A 521 -7.51 3.56 -14.15
C ALA A 521 -8.66 3.37 -13.15
N LEU A 522 -8.73 4.21 -12.10
CA LEU A 522 -9.77 4.15 -11.07
C LEU A 522 -11.16 4.51 -11.63
N PHE A 523 -11.37 5.76 -12.04
CA PHE A 523 -12.73 6.22 -12.40
C PHE A 523 -13.28 5.60 -13.69
N SER A 524 -12.44 5.08 -14.60
CA SER A 524 -12.95 4.31 -15.75
C SER A 524 -13.83 3.15 -15.30
N ILE A 525 -13.37 2.40 -14.29
CA ILE A 525 -14.10 1.22 -13.80
C ILE A 525 -15.22 1.64 -12.85
N SER A 526 -15.02 2.68 -12.02
CA SER A 526 -16.07 3.17 -11.11
C SER A 526 -17.36 3.54 -11.83
N PHE A 527 -17.26 4.24 -12.96
CA PHE A 527 -18.46 4.62 -13.72
C PHE A 527 -19.12 3.42 -14.41
N LEU A 528 -18.34 2.48 -14.98
CA LEU A 528 -18.85 1.26 -15.60
C LEU A 528 -19.61 0.38 -14.60
N VAL A 529 -19.05 0.17 -13.40
CA VAL A 529 -19.68 -0.59 -12.32
C VAL A 529 -20.95 0.12 -11.82
N PHE A 530 -20.87 1.44 -11.56
CA PHE A 530 -22.04 2.22 -11.14
C PHE A 530 -23.21 2.08 -12.11
N LEU A 531 -23.01 2.28 -13.42
CA LEU A 531 -24.14 2.19 -14.36
C LEU A 531 -24.72 0.78 -14.42
N ASN A 532 -23.86 -0.24 -14.58
CA ASN A 532 -24.35 -1.62 -14.76
C ASN A 532 -25.11 -2.14 -13.54
N SER A 533 -24.76 -1.69 -12.32
CA SER A 533 -25.48 -2.03 -11.09
C SER A 533 -26.70 -1.14 -10.79
N THR A 534 -26.86 0.03 -11.43
CA THR A 534 -27.98 0.96 -11.16
C THR A 534 -29.01 1.11 -12.28
N ILE A 535 -28.72 0.65 -13.50
CA ILE A 535 -29.62 0.79 -14.66
C ILE A 535 -31.01 0.16 -14.43
N SER A 536 -31.11 -0.88 -13.60
CA SER A 536 -32.39 -1.47 -13.17
C SER A 536 -33.26 -0.46 -12.42
N PHE A 537 -32.70 0.30 -11.47
CA PHE A 537 -33.43 1.35 -10.73
C PHE A 537 -33.86 2.51 -11.65
N VAL A 538 -33.13 2.78 -12.74
CA VAL A 538 -33.58 3.77 -13.73
C VAL A 538 -34.83 3.28 -14.47
N VAL A 539 -34.88 2.00 -14.85
CA VAL A 539 -36.06 1.41 -15.50
C VAL A 539 -37.26 1.32 -14.55
N THR A 540 -37.07 0.85 -13.31
CA THR A 540 -38.17 0.70 -12.35
C THR A 540 -38.62 2.01 -11.72
N ASP A 541 -37.70 2.87 -11.29
CA ASP A 541 -38.01 3.99 -10.40
C ASP A 541 -38.08 5.33 -11.14
N VAL A 542 -37.35 5.50 -12.25
CA VAL A 542 -37.35 6.76 -13.03
C VAL A 542 -38.30 6.72 -14.23
N ILE A 543 -38.41 5.56 -14.90
CA ILE A 543 -39.33 5.33 -16.02
C ILE A 543 -40.68 4.74 -15.54
N GLY A 544 -40.70 4.00 -14.41
CA GLY A 544 -41.92 3.38 -13.88
C GLY A 544 -42.31 2.07 -14.58
N GLN A 545 -41.37 1.43 -15.29
CA GLN A 545 -41.63 0.15 -15.96
C GLN A 545 -41.28 -1.01 -15.01
N HIS A 546 -42.29 -1.77 -14.60
CA HIS A 546 -42.14 -2.91 -13.70
C HIS A 546 -42.23 -4.28 -14.41
N GLU A 547 -42.78 -4.33 -15.62
CA GLU A 547 -42.79 -5.54 -16.45
C GLU A 547 -41.57 -5.63 -17.37
N HIS A 548 -41.13 -6.84 -17.70
CA HIS A 548 -40.06 -7.15 -18.67
C HIS A 548 -38.66 -6.54 -18.40
N VAL A 549 -38.47 -5.87 -17.26
CA VAL A 549 -37.24 -5.15 -16.84
C VAL A 549 -35.94 -5.91 -17.12
N GLY A 550 -35.89 -7.22 -16.83
CA GLY A 550 -34.70 -8.05 -17.07
C GLY A 550 -34.36 -8.22 -18.55
N ASN A 551 -35.36 -8.34 -19.42
CA ASN A 551 -35.18 -8.42 -20.87
C ASN A 551 -34.67 -7.08 -21.43
N ASP A 552 -35.18 -5.96 -20.91
CA ASP A 552 -34.77 -4.62 -21.36
C ASP A 552 -33.37 -4.26 -20.86
N VAL A 553 -33.06 -4.46 -19.58
CA VAL A 553 -31.71 -4.27 -19.03
C VAL A 553 -30.68 -5.15 -19.75
N GLY A 554 -31.04 -6.39 -20.10
CA GLY A 554 -30.22 -7.31 -20.88
C GLY A 554 -30.06 -6.91 -22.36
N THR A 555 -31.13 -6.44 -23.00
CA THR A 555 -31.08 -5.95 -24.40
C THR A 555 -30.25 -4.68 -24.51
N LEU A 556 -30.41 -3.75 -23.56
CA LEU A 556 -29.57 -2.55 -23.43
C LEU A 556 -28.09 -2.93 -23.22
N GLY A 557 -27.79 -3.92 -22.39
CA GLY A 557 -26.41 -4.40 -22.17
C GLY A 557 -25.81 -5.14 -23.37
N PHE A 558 -26.62 -5.83 -24.18
CA PHE A 558 -26.17 -6.42 -25.43
C PHE A 558 -25.87 -5.36 -26.50
N ALA A 559 -26.67 -4.29 -26.57
CA ALA A 559 -26.43 -3.17 -27.48
C ALA A 559 -25.18 -2.37 -27.09
N ASP A 560 -24.92 -2.22 -25.79
CA ASP A 560 -23.70 -1.65 -25.20
C ASP A 560 -22.45 -2.42 -25.68
N GLU A 561 -22.38 -3.74 -25.45
CA GLU A 561 -21.22 -4.55 -25.86
C GLU A 561 -21.01 -4.56 -27.39
N LEU A 562 -22.09 -4.60 -28.18
CA LEU A 562 -22.00 -4.55 -29.64
C LEU A 562 -21.43 -3.22 -30.16
N LEU A 563 -21.73 -2.09 -29.51
CA LEU A 563 -21.14 -0.79 -29.83
C LEU A 563 -19.69 -0.69 -29.32
N ALA A 564 -19.43 -1.13 -28.09
CA ALA A 564 -18.09 -1.13 -27.49
C ALA A 564 -17.07 -1.89 -28.35
N LEU A 565 -17.46 -3.03 -28.91
CA LEU A 565 -16.66 -3.85 -29.83
C LEU A 565 -16.20 -3.07 -31.08
N VAL A 566 -17.04 -2.17 -31.63
CA VAL A 566 -16.66 -1.32 -32.79
C VAL A 566 -15.97 -0.02 -32.35
N ALA A 567 -16.35 0.53 -31.20
CA ALA A 567 -15.79 1.77 -30.66
C ALA A 567 -14.35 1.61 -30.19
N CYS A 568 -13.98 0.47 -29.59
CA CYS A 568 -12.64 0.25 -29.03
C CYS A 568 -11.50 0.37 -30.07
N PRO A 569 -11.50 -0.33 -31.23
CA PRO A 569 -10.53 -0.10 -32.30
C PRO A 569 -10.54 1.34 -32.82
N SER A 570 -11.72 1.96 -32.90
CA SER A 570 -11.91 3.32 -33.42
C SER A 570 -11.27 4.38 -32.52
N TRP A 571 -11.45 4.28 -31.20
CA TRP A 571 -10.79 5.15 -30.22
C TRP A 571 -9.29 4.89 -30.13
N GLY A 572 -8.86 3.63 -30.28
CA GLY A 572 -7.45 3.25 -30.41
C GLY A 572 -6.77 4.01 -31.55
N LEU A 573 -7.27 3.83 -32.78
CA LEU A 573 -6.82 4.56 -33.98
C LEU A 573 -6.82 6.08 -33.79
N LEU A 574 -7.87 6.63 -33.17
CA LEU A 574 -7.99 8.08 -33.00
C LEU A 574 -6.92 8.61 -32.03
N SER A 575 -6.58 7.85 -30.98
CA SER A 575 -5.51 8.21 -30.03
C SER A 575 -4.11 8.21 -30.64
N ASP A 576 -3.88 7.42 -31.70
CA ASP A 576 -2.63 7.49 -32.47
C ASP A 576 -2.51 8.82 -33.23
N ARG A 577 -3.61 9.51 -33.59
CA ARG A 577 -3.57 10.78 -34.35
C ARG A 577 -3.81 12.06 -33.52
N ILE A 578 -4.77 12.06 -32.60
CA ILE A 578 -5.10 13.26 -31.78
C ILE A 578 -4.49 13.22 -30.37
N GLY A 579 -3.94 12.08 -29.98
CA GLY A 579 -3.27 11.85 -28.71
C GLY A 579 -4.18 11.30 -27.60
N VAL A 580 -3.59 10.47 -26.73
CA VAL A 580 -4.29 9.69 -25.70
C VAL A 580 -5.04 10.58 -24.70
N ARG A 581 -4.44 11.72 -24.31
CA ARG A 581 -5.08 12.71 -23.44
C ARG A 581 -6.41 13.21 -24.02
N ARG A 582 -6.47 13.52 -25.32
CA ARG A 582 -7.68 14.11 -25.92
C ARG A 582 -8.80 13.08 -25.99
N VAL A 583 -8.48 11.84 -26.37
CA VAL A 583 -9.45 10.73 -26.38
C VAL A 583 -9.98 10.42 -24.97
N ALA A 584 -9.12 10.38 -23.96
CA ALA A 584 -9.55 10.16 -22.57
C ALA A 584 -10.54 11.26 -22.10
N VAL A 585 -10.19 12.53 -22.29
CA VAL A 585 -11.03 13.68 -21.90
C VAL A 585 -12.37 13.67 -22.64
N THR A 586 -12.38 13.38 -23.94
CA THR A 586 -13.63 13.20 -24.71
C THR A 586 -14.46 12.03 -24.19
N GLY A 587 -13.83 10.89 -23.82
CA GLY A 587 -14.51 9.75 -23.22
C GLY A 587 -15.26 10.11 -21.93
N TYR A 588 -14.60 10.78 -20.98
CA TYR A 588 -15.23 11.21 -19.73
C TYR A 588 -16.32 12.27 -19.92
N ILE A 589 -16.17 13.20 -20.88
CA ILE A 589 -17.23 14.15 -21.26
C ILE A 589 -18.47 13.41 -21.80
N ILE A 590 -18.28 12.38 -22.63
CA ILE A 590 -19.37 11.54 -23.15
C ILE A 590 -20.02 10.74 -22.00
N VAL A 591 -19.24 10.15 -21.09
CA VAL A 591 -19.75 9.44 -19.90
C VAL A 591 -20.60 10.35 -19.03
N GLY A 592 -20.08 11.52 -18.63
CA GLY A 592 -20.79 12.48 -17.77
C GLY A 592 -22.09 12.99 -18.41
N ALA A 593 -22.07 13.30 -19.72
CA ALA A 593 -23.26 13.69 -20.45
C ALA A 593 -24.29 12.55 -20.52
N SER A 594 -23.83 11.31 -20.73
CA SER A 594 -24.71 10.15 -20.87
C SER A 594 -25.40 9.77 -19.55
N LEU A 595 -24.69 9.85 -18.42
CA LEU A 595 -25.28 9.68 -17.08
C LEU A 595 -26.41 10.69 -16.82
N ILE A 596 -26.25 11.94 -17.26
CA ILE A 596 -27.29 12.98 -17.16
C ILE A 596 -28.48 12.72 -18.10
N LEU A 597 -28.25 12.13 -19.27
CA LEU A 597 -29.32 11.79 -20.24
C LEU A 597 -30.12 10.55 -19.83
N LEU A 598 -29.48 9.54 -19.24
CA LEU A 598 -30.12 8.31 -18.80
C LEU A 598 -31.29 8.58 -17.82
N VAL A 599 -31.08 9.40 -16.78
CA VAL A 599 -32.14 9.74 -15.79
C VAL A 599 -33.11 10.85 -16.24
N LYS A 600 -32.94 11.36 -17.46
CA LYS A 600 -33.90 12.22 -18.17
C LYS A 600 -34.72 11.46 -19.22
N SER A 601 -34.39 10.20 -19.49
CA SER A 601 -35.14 9.36 -20.42
C SER A 601 -36.52 9.04 -19.85
N THR A 602 -37.55 9.19 -20.69
CA THR A 602 -38.96 8.92 -20.36
C THR A 602 -39.43 7.57 -20.91
N ASN A 603 -38.72 7.02 -21.90
CA ASN A 603 -39.01 5.74 -22.53
C ASN A 603 -37.73 4.88 -22.62
N VAL A 604 -37.86 3.56 -22.43
CA VAL A 604 -36.72 2.62 -22.57
C VAL A 604 -36.16 2.63 -24.00
N TYR A 605 -37.05 2.64 -25.00
CA TYR A 605 -36.70 2.82 -26.41
C TYR A 605 -37.45 4.05 -26.96
N PRO A 606 -36.77 4.96 -27.70
CA PRO A 606 -35.34 4.96 -28.03
C PRO A 606 -34.45 5.62 -26.96
N GLU A 607 -35.02 6.34 -25.98
CA GLU A 607 -34.27 7.34 -25.20
C GLU A 607 -33.22 6.71 -24.26
N LEU A 608 -33.62 5.75 -23.42
CA LEU A 608 -32.68 5.09 -22.50
C LEU A 608 -31.61 4.28 -23.27
N LEU A 609 -31.99 3.66 -24.40
CA LEU A 609 -31.05 3.01 -25.32
C LEU A 609 -30.02 4.00 -25.86
N LEU A 610 -30.43 5.19 -26.32
CA LEU A 610 -29.50 6.22 -26.80
C LEU A 610 -28.58 6.73 -25.68
N GLY A 611 -29.09 6.87 -24.46
CA GLY A 611 -28.27 7.17 -23.27
C GLY A 611 -27.23 6.09 -22.96
N ARG A 612 -27.63 4.80 -23.03
CA ARG A 612 -26.74 3.63 -22.81
C ARG A 612 -25.67 3.54 -23.90
N LEU A 613 -26.05 3.72 -25.17
CA LEU A 613 -25.11 3.72 -26.30
C LEU A 613 -24.14 4.92 -26.24
N GLY A 614 -24.60 6.09 -25.79
CA GLY A 614 -23.72 7.22 -25.49
C GLY A 614 -22.69 6.87 -24.41
N PHE A 615 -23.14 6.29 -23.30
CA PHE A 615 -22.26 5.86 -22.22
C PHE A 615 -21.25 4.80 -22.69
N SER A 616 -21.72 3.80 -23.45
CA SER A 616 -20.90 2.76 -24.09
C SER A 616 -19.76 3.35 -24.92
N LEU A 617 -20.08 4.31 -25.79
CA LEU A 617 -19.11 5.00 -26.63
C LEU A 617 -18.04 5.73 -25.80
N GLY A 618 -18.41 6.34 -24.68
CA GLY A 618 -17.47 6.98 -23.75
C GLY A 618 -16.63 5.98 -22.94
N GLY A 619 -17.27 4.93 -22.42
CA GLY A 619 -16.63 3.86 -21.66
C GLY A 619 -15.62 3.06 -22.49
N ALA A 620 -15.92 2.81 -23.76
CA ALA A 620 -14.99 2.22 -24.73
C ALA A 620 -13.73 3.09 -24.94
N ALA A 621 -13.89 4.42 -24.98
CA ALA A 621 -12.76 5.35 -25.03
C ALA A 621 -11.91 5.24 -23.76
N CYS A 622 -12.52 5.39 -22.57
CA CYS A 622 -11.81 5.34 -21.29
C CYS A 622 -11.09 4.00 -21.09
N SER A 623 -11.78 2.87 -21.30
CA SER A 623 -11.22 1.50 -21.25
C SER A 623 -10.04 1.31 -22.20
N THR A 624 -10.10 1.85 -23.42
CA THR A 624 -8.98 1.77 -24.38
C THR A 624 -7.81 2.64 -23.92
N MET A 625 -8.06 3.80 -23.29
CA MET A 625 -7.01 4.70 -22.81
C MET A 625 -6.26 4.17 -21.58
N VAL A 626 -6.89 3.35 -20.72
CA VAL A 626 -6.18 2.58 -19.68
C VAL A 626 -5.00 1.82 -20.29
N THR A 627 -5.20 1.21 -21.46
CA THR A 627 -4.19 0.41 -22.16
C THR A 627 -3.24 1.27 -23.01
N ALA A 628 -3.76 2.28 -23.73
CA ALA A 628 -2.98 3.10 -24.65
C ALA A 628 -1.99 4.07 -23.98
N VAL A 629 -2.27 4.50 -22.74
CA VAL A 629 -1.37 5.38 -21.96
C VAL A 629 -0.18 4.60 -21.37
N LEU A 630 -0.34 3.32 -21.05
CA LEU A 630 0.66 2.49 -20.35
C LEU A 630 2.10 2.59 -20.91
N PRO A 631 2.34 2.51 -22.24
CA PRO A 631 3.70 2.57 -22.77
C PRO A 631 4.33 3.97 -22.70
N ALA A 632 3.51 5.02 -22.77
CA ALA A 632 4.00 6.41 -22.73
C ALA A 632 4.50 6.82 -21.33
N MET A 633 4.02 6.16 -20.27
CA MET A 633 4.39 6.42 -18.87
C MET A 633 5.79 5.89 -18.49
N VAL A 634 6.39 5.04 -19.33
CA VAL A 634 7.70 4.40 -19.13
C VAL A 634 8.65 4.70 -20.32
N ALA A 635 8.21 5.52 -21.28
CA ALA A 635 9.03 5.93 -22.42
C ALA A 635 10.10 6.96 -22.01
N LYS A 636 11.31 6.83 -22.55
CA LYS A 636 12.39 7.82 -22.36
C LYS A 636 12.04 9.10 -23.16
N ARG A 637 12.27 10.27 -22.57
CA ARG A 637 12.17 11.57 -23.27
C ARG A 637 13.33 11.73 -24.26
N THR A 638 13.06 12.31 -25.42
CA THR A 638 14.08 12.77 -26.38
C THR A 638 14.49 14.20 -26.07
N ASP A 639 15.66 14.65 -26.55
CA ASP A 639 16.18 15.98 -26.21
C ASP A 639 15.26 17.13 -26.70
N SER A 640 14.45 16.87 -27.73
CA SER A 640 13.32 17.70 -28.18
C SER A 640 12.35 18.10 -27.07
N ASP A 641 12.13 17.19 -26.11
CA ASP A 641 11.11 17.32 -25.07
C ASP A 641 11.61 18.13 -23.87
N ILE A 642 12.92 18.43 -23.85
CA ILE A 642 13.60 19.16 -22.76
C ILE A 642 13.52 20.67 -23.01
N GLU A 643 13.64 21.13 -24.26
CA GLU A 643 13.58 22.56 -24.59
C GLU A 643 12.19 23.17 -24.31
N GLU A 644 11.08 22.47 -24.60
CA GLU A 644 9.73 22.94 -24.25
C GLU A 644 9.44 22.95 -22.73
N ALA A 645 10.22 22.23 -21.92
CA ALA A 645 9.97 22.07 -20.49
C ALA A 645 10.69 23.11 -19.60
N GLY A 646 11.71 23.80 -20.11
CA GLY A 646 12.66 24.60 -19.33
C GLY A 646 12.28 26.07 -19.04
N ALA A 647 11.01 26.47 -19.17
CA ALA A 647 10.62 27.88 -19.20
C ALA A 647 10.24 28.52 -17.84
N ALA A 648 11.13 29.38 -17.33
CA ALA A 648 10.88 30.44 -16.32
C ALA A 648 10.67 29.97 -14.84
N PRO A 649 10.73 30.87 -13.80
CA PRO A 649 10.77 32.34 -13.86
C PRO A 649 11.73 33.11 -12.90
N LYS A 650 11.99 34.39 -13.26
CA LYS A 650 12.37 35.61 -12.48
C LYS A 650 13.29 36.50 -13.36
N ASN A 651 13.24 37.85 -13.39
CA ASN A 651 12.63 38.87 -12.51
C ASN A 651 12.14 40.14 -13.29
N VAL A 652 11.03 40.74 -12.81
CA VAL A 652 10.80 42.18 -12.49
C VAL A 652 10.99 43.31 -13.55
N HIS A 653 9.90 44.08 -13.77
CA HIS A 653 9.71 45.47 -14.27
C HIS A 653 10.39 45.99 -15.57
N ASN A 654 9.57 46.38 -16.55
CA ASN A 654 9.13 47.79 -16.72
C ASN A 654 7.89 47.91 -17.64
N GLU A 655 7.42 49.14 -17.91
CA GLU A 655 6.05 49.48 -18.37
C GLU A 655 5.85 49.64 -19.91
N GLU A 656 4.60 49.98 -20.27
CA GLU A 656 4.09 50.50 -21.56
C GLU A 656 3.86 49.52 -22.74
N GLY A 657 2.91 49.87 -23.64
CA GLY A 657 3.02 49.48 -25.06
C GLY A 657 1.93 48.64 -25.76
N HIS A 658 0.64 48.98 -25.63
CA HIS A 658 -0.37 48.90 -26.73
C HIS A 658 -0.58 47.62 -27.61
N THR A 659 -1.82 47.12 -27.58
CA THR A 659 -2.62 46.61 -28.74
C THR A 659 -2.11 45.51 -29.70
N GLY A 660 -2.97 44.53 -30.02
CA GLY A 660 -3.18 44.17 -31.44
C GLY A 660 -3.26 42.68 -31.87
N ALA A 661 -4.50 42.20 -32.01
CA ALA A 661 -5.00 41.35 -33.11
C ALA A 661 -4.43 39.92 -33.39
N ASN A 662 -5.31 39.12 -34.00
CA ASN A 662 -5.04 37.78 -34.52
C ASN A 662 -4.13 37.77 -35.76
N GLY A 663 -3.44 36.65 -36.00
CA GLY A 663 -3.29 36.13 -37.38
C GLY A 663 -1.92 35.54 -37.73
N ARG A 664 -1.91 34.31 -38.26
CA ARG A 664 -0.76 33.76 -39.00
C ARG A 664 -1.19 32.78 -40.09
N ALA A 665 -1.48 33.30 -41.29
CA ALA A 665 -1.85 32.51 -42.47
C ALA A 665 -1.60 33.24 -43.82
N ALA A 666 -0.34 33.32 -44.24
CA ALA A 666 0.13 33.58 -45.62
C ALA A 666 1.64 33.20 -45.67
N ARG A 667 2.24 32.48 -46.63
CA ARG A 667 1.95 32.06 -48.03
C ARG A 667 2.44 33.04 -49.10
N LEU A 668 2.89 32.45 -50.23
CA LEU A 668 3.57 33.02 -51.42
C LEU A 668 5.09 33.20 -51.18
N ILE A 669 6.03 32.68 -52.00
CA ILE A 669 6.16 32.45 -53.46
C ILE A 669 6.47 33.74 -54.23
N GLU A 670 7.70 33.82 -54.78
CA GLU A 670 7.98 33.95 -56.22
C GLU A 670 9.49 33.66 -56.48
N GLU A 671 9.87 33.29 -57.71
CA GLU A 671 11.28 33.25 -58.16
C GLU A 671 11.60 34.49 -59.00
N GLU A 672 12.86 34.96 -59.03
CA GLU A 672 13.58 35.18 -60.31
C GLU A 672 15.10 35.44 -60.13
N ARG A 673 15.84 35.49 -61.25
CA ARG A 673 17.32 35.59 -61.36
C ARG A 673 17.77 37.02 -61.79
N PRO A 674 19.04 37.25 -62.20
CA PRO A 674 20.28 37.32 -61.40
C PRO A 674 21.04 38.66 -61.61
N ASP A 675 22.11 38.97 -60.84
CA ASP A 675 23.45 39.34 -61.39
C ASP A 675 24.55 39.78 -60.37
N ARG A 676 25.81 39.67 -60.82
CA ARG A 676 27.01 40.53 -60.55
C ARG A 676 27.58 40.79 -59.12
N ASN A 677 28.64 40.02 -58.83
CA ASN A 677 30.06 40.45 -58.74
C ASN A 677 30.57 41.47 -57.67
N GLY A 678 31.44 40.97 -56.75
CA GLY A 678 32.48 41.71 -55.99
C GLY A 678 32.05 42.34 -54.64
N SER A 679 32.94 42.80 -53.73
CA SER A 679 34.38 42.52 -53.49
C SER A 679 34.94 43.37 -52.31
N ILE A 680 35.67 42.78 -51.33
CA ILE A 680 36.65 43.45 -50.39
C ILE A 680 36.04 44.48 -49.40
N GLY A 681 36.51 44.75 -48.15
CA GLY A 681 37.51 44.11 -47.26
C GLY A 681 38.12 45.08 -46.21
N HIS A 682 38.44 44.57 -45.00
CA HIS A 682 39.35 45.11 -43.94
C HIS A 682 38.88 46.23 -42.96
N GLY A 683 39.51 46.26 -41.75
CA GLY A 683 39.26 47.16 -40.58
C GLY A 683 40.17 48.41 -40.53
N PRO A 684 40.54 49.02 -39.36
CA PRO A 684 41.27 48.32 -38.24
C PRO A 684 41.27 48.91 -36.77
N SER A 685 41.87 48.18 -35.81
CA SER A 685 42.70 48.65 -34.63
C SER A 685 42.12 49.58 -33.52
N PRO A 686 42.82 49.87 -32.37
CA PRO A 686 44.23 49.60 -31.96
C PRO A 686 44.47 48.95 -30.56
N SER A 687 45.74 48.91 -30.09
CA SER A 687 46.24 48.32 -28.81
C SER A 687 47.42 49.10 -28.18
N VAL A 688 47.85 48.77 -26.95
CA VAL A 688 49.19 49.06 -26.34
C VAL A 688 49.56 47.98 -25.28
N SER A 689 50.86 47.75 -24.98
CA SER A 689 51.40 46.65 -24.13
C SER A 689 52.54 47.05 -23.15
N SER A 690 52.93 46.14 -22.23
CA SER A 690 54.26 45.94 -21.56
C SER A 690 54.24 44.60 -20.75
N GLU A 691 55.27 43.78 -20.44
CA GLU A 691 56.76 43.77 -20.50
C GLU A 691 57.52 44.39 -19.29
N ILE A 692 58.64 43.87 -18.73
CA ILE A 692 59.43 42.59 -18.77
C ILE A 692 60.51 42.64 -17.62
N THR A 693 61.27 41.66 -17.06
CA THR A 693 61.52 40.18 -17.16
C THR A 693 61.51 39.57 -15.72
N ILE A 694 62.32 38.63 -15.15
CA ILE A 694 63.54 37.80 -15.45
C ILE A 694 63.40 36.39 -14.75
N THR A 695 64.44 35.54 -14.76
CA THR A 695 64.57 34.18 -14.15
C THR A 695 65.87 34.06 -13.30
N PRO A 696 66.30 32.92 -12.66
CA PRO A 696 65.74 31.54 -12.60
C PRO A 696 65.72 30.84 -11.19
N GLY A 697 65.04 29.68 -11.06
CA GLY A 697 65.31 28.74 -9.94
C GLY A 697 64.30 27.61 -9.66
N ARG A 698 64.58 26.38 -10.16
CA ARG A 698 63.88 25.07 -9.92
C ARG A 698 62.39 25.00 -10.37
N TYR A 699 61.90 24.08 -11.21
CA TYR A 699 62.34 22.77 -11.76
C TYR A 699 61.92 21.49 -10.98
N SER A 700 60.62 21.18 -10.99
CA SER A 700 60.01 19.85 -11.17
C SER A 700 58.49 20.06 -11.32
N SER A 701 57.71 19.24 -12.03
CA SER A 701 57.95 17.87 -12.55
C SER A 701 57.57 17.69 -14.04
N GLN A 702 58.37 16.85 -14.72
CA GLN A 702 57.91 16.02 -15.85
C GLN A 702 57.49 14.65 -15.24
N SER A 703 56.69 13.77 -15.83
CA SER A 703 56.82 13.14 -17.16
C SER A 703 55.48 12.56 -17.64
N ARG A 704 55.13 12.55 -18.93
CA ARG A 704 55.71 11.85 -20.10
C ARG A 704 55.43 10.34 -20.13
N THR A 705 54.67 9.92 -21.14
CA THR A 705 54.28 8.53 -21.46
C THR A 705 55.42 7.70 -22.04
N ARG A 706 55.47 6.40 -21.70
CA ARG A 706 55.99 5.35 -22.59
C ARG A 706 55.45 3.97 -22.20
N SER A 707 55.29 3.12 -23.20
CA SER A 707 54.78 1.74 -23.11
C SER A 707 55.75 0.75 -22.46
N ARG A 708 55.22 -0.19 -21.68
CA ARG A 708 55.81 -1.52 -21.43
C ARG A 708 54.70 -2.52 -21.07
N ASP A 709 54.84 -3.76 -21.49
CA ASP A 709 53.91 -4.85 -21.20
C ASP A 709 53.95 -5.27 -19.73
N GLU A 710 52.78 -5.50 -19.13
CA GLU A 710 52.61 -6.47 -18.05
C GLU A 710 51.13 -6.91 -17.99
N ARG A 711 50.88 -8.15 -17.55
CA ARG A 711 49.54 -8.78 -17.64
C ARG A 711 48.65 -8.37 -16.48
N HIS A 712 47.39 -8.02 -16.77
CA HIS A 712 46.28 -8.15 -15.84
C HIS A 712 45.02 -8.65 -16.56
N GLU A 713 44.21 -9.41 -15.84
CA GLU A 713 43.06 -10.14 -16.36
C GLU A 713 41.82 -9.24 -16.53
N ALA A 714 40.98 -9.56 -17.52
CA ALA A 714 39.80 -8.77 -17.84
C ALA A 714 38.62 -9.11 -16.91
N ALA A 715 38.39 -8.27 -15.90
CA ALA A 715 37.14 -8.27 -15.15
C ALA A 715 36.03 -7.60 -15.99
N THR A 716 35.16 -8.42 -16.59
CA THR A 716 34.04 -7.93 -17.42
C THR A 716 32.95 -7.26 -16.59
N THR A 717 32.67 -5.98 -16.86
CA THR A 717 31.47 -5.29 -16.37
C THR A 717 30.23 -5.68 -17.20
N PRO A 718 29.12 -6.11 -16.58
CA PRO A 718 27.87 -6.40 -17.30
C PRO A 718 27.20 -5.14 -17.87
N ALA A 719 26.47 -5.28 -18.98
CA ALA A 719 25.71 -4.18 -19.59
C ALA A 719 24.33 -4.01 -18.92
N GLU A 720 24.15 -2.94 -18.14
CA GLU A 720 23.02 -2.80 -17.19
C GLU A 720 21.76 -2.09 -17.76
N ASN A 721 21.83 -1.47 -18.95
CA ASN A 721 20.80 -0.53 -19.43
C ASN A 721 19.55 -1.14 -20.09
N GLY A 722 19.43 -2.47 -20.23
CA GLY A 722 18.31 -3.12 -20.96
C GLY A 722 17.17 -3.67 -20.08
N SER A 723 17.46 -3.98 -18.82
CA SER A 723 16.53 -4.67 -17.89
C SER A 723 15.47 -3.74 -17.31
N ASP A 724 15.86 -2.53 -16.91
CA ASP A 724 15.04 -1.66 -16.04
C ASP A 724 13.73 -1.20 -16.67
N ALA A 725 13.77 -0.70 -17.91
CA ALA A 725 12.58 -0.29 -18.64
C ALA A 725 11.61 -1.47 -18.88
N THR A 726 12.16 -2.67 -19.05
CA THR A 726 11.38 -3.91 -19.19
C THR A 726 10.69 -4.26 -17.87
N SER A 727 11.33 -4.07 -16.72
CA SER A 727 10.72 -4.31 -15.40
C SER A 727 9.58 -3.33 -15.11
N GLY A 728 9.84 -2.02 -15.28
CA GLY A 728 8.91 -0.95 -14.88
C GLY A 728 7.54 -1.01 -15.56
N THR A 729 7.45 -1.49 -16.80
CA THR A 729 6.17 -1.66 -17.52
C THR A 729 5.22 -2.67 -16.86
N SER A 730 5.74 -3.75 -16.27
CA SER A 730 4.90 -4.76 -15.59
C SER A 730 4.56 -4.37 -14.14
N GLN A 731 5.49 -3.70 -13.45
CA GLN A 731 5.18 -3.09 -12.14
C GLN A 731 4.07 -2.04 -12.28
N LEU A 732 4.13 -1.18 -13.30
CA LEU A 732 3.06 -0.21 -13.58
C LEU A 732 1.74 -0.90 -13.98
N ALA A 733 1.78 -1.99 -14.75
CA ALA A 733 0.57 -2.77 -15.04
C ALA A 733 -0.09 -3.37 -13.78
N GLY A 734 0.71 -3.76 -12.77
CA GLY A 734 0.20 -4.19 -11.46
C GLY A 734 -0.49 -3.06 -10.68
N LEU A 735 0.11 -1.86 -10.68
CA LEU A 735 -0.52 -0.67 -10.10
C LEU A 735 -1.82 -0.29 -10.83
N VAL A 736 -1.84 -0.37 -12.16
CA VAL A 736 -3.07 -0.16 -12.95
C VAL A 736 -4.14 -1.17 -12.57
N GLY A 737 -3.79 -2.45 -12.43
CA GLY A 737 -4.68 -3.50 -11.93
C GLY A 737 -5.27 -3.17 -10.55
N PHE A 738 -4.43 -2.76 -9.61
CA PHE A 738 -4.85 -2.35 -8.26
C PHE A 738 -5.81 -1.16 -8.31
N PHE A 739 -5.48 -0.08 -9.04
CA PHE A 739 -6.35 1.09 -9.16
C PHE A 739 -7.65 0.78 -9.91
N THR A 740 -7.68 -0.14 -10.88
CA THR A 740 -8.94 -0.60 -11.49
C THR A 740 -9.83 -1.36 -10.50
N GLY A 741 -9.27 -2.19 -9.62
CA GLY A 741 -10.03 -2.88 -8.57
C GLY A 741 -10.54 -1.93 -7.48
N ALA A 742 -9.69 -1.01 -7.01
CA ALA A 742 -10.10 0.07 -6.13
C ALA A 742 -11.21 0.95 -6.75
N GLY A 743 -11.19 1.14 -8.07
CA GLY A 743 -12.26 1.79 -8.82
C GLY A 743 -13.61 1.08 -8.72
N ALA A 744 -13.63 -0.25 -8.72
CA ALA A 744 -14.84 -1.03 -8.47
C ALA A 744 -15.34 -0.85 -7.01
N LEU A 745 -14.44 -0.90 -6.02
CA LEU A 745 -14.81 -0.63 -4.62
C LEU A 745 -15.37 0.78 -4.41
N VAL A 746 -14.80 1.81 -5.05
CA VAL A 746 -15.34 3.19 -5.04
C VAL A 746 -16.78 3.23 -5.58
N ALA A 747 -17.11 2.46 -6.62
CA ALA A 747 -18.49 2.36 -7.07
C ALA A 747 -19.39 1.69 -6.03
N LEU A 748 -18.98 0.55 -5.47
CA LEU A 748 -19.77 -0.22 -4.51
C LEU A 748 -20.00 0.53 -3.18
N LEU A 749 -18.98 1.22 -2.66
CA LEU A 749 -18.99 1.85 -1.35
C LEU A 749 -19.44 3.30 -1.36
N LEU A 750 -19.20 4.05 -2.45
CA LEU A 750 -19.56 5.47 -2.53
C LEU A 750 -20.69 5.75 -3.52
N PHE A 751 -20.68 5.18 -4.73
CA PHE A 751 -21.66 5.55 -5.76
C PHE A 751 -22.99 4.77 -5.64
N LEU A 752 -22.97 3.47 -5.32
CA LEU A 752 -24.18 2.67 -5.17
C LEU A 752 -25.05 3.01 -3.95
N PRO A 753 -24.51 3.50 -2.81
CA PRO A 753 -25.34 3.92 -1.68
C PRO A 753 -26.03 5.30 -1.84
N LEU A 754 -25.59 6.15 -2.78
CA LEU A 754 -26.17 7.50 -2.97
C LEU A 754 -27.71 7.50 -3.10
N PRO A 755 -28.36 6.61 -3.89
CA PRO A 755 -29.82 6.62 -4.02
C PRO A 755 -30.55 6.26 -2.72
N ALA A 756 -29.93 5.48 -1.83
CA ALA A 756 -30.47 5.18 -0.50
C ALA A 756 -30.27 6.36 0.44
N TYR A 757 -29.05 6.90 0.53
CA TYR A 757 -28.69 8.06 1.35
C TYR A 757 -29.58 9.30 1.14
N PHE A 758 -30.05 9.53 -0.10
CA PHE A 758 -31.04 10.59 -0.38
C PHE A 758 -32.48 10.19 0.00
N GLN A 759 -32.88 8.92 -0.16
CA GLN A 759 -34.18 8.42 0.33
C GLN A 759 -34.29 8.50 1.86
N ASP A 760 -33.23 8.16 2.59
CA ASP A 760 -33.17 8.24 4.05
C ASP A 760 -33.27 9.68 4.57
N ARG A 761 -32.94 10.67 3.71
CA ARG A 761 -33.15 12.11 3.96
C ARG A 761 -34.50 12.64 3.47
N GLY A 762 -35.42 11.76 3.06
CA GLY A 762 -36.79 12.11 2.67
C GLY A 762 -36.99 12.51 1.21
N GLU A 763 -35.99 12.36 0.34
CA GLU A 763 -36.18 12.56 -1.10
C GLU A 763 -36.95 11.40 -1.75
N ASN A 764 -37.83 11.73 -2.70
CA ASN A 764 -38.64 10.73 -3.42
C ASN A 764 -37.74 9.79 -4.22
N ARG A 765 -38.00 8.47 -4.22
CA ARG A 765 -37.15 7.46 -4.91
C ARG A 765 -36.68 7.85 -6.33
N PRO A 766 -37.54 8.34 -7.25
CA PRO A 766 -37.12 8.74 -8.60
C PRO A 766 -36.15 9.94 -8.60
N GLN A 767 -36.30 10.84 -7.62
CA GLN A 767 -35.50 12.03 -7.41
C GLN A 767 -34.13 11.68 -6.81
N SER A 768 -34.09 10.76 -5.84
CA SER A 768 -32.86 10.23 -5.25
C SER A 768 -31.96 9.54 -6.28
N VAL A 769 -32.55 8.74 -7.20
CA VAL A 769 -31.82 8.16 -8.34
C VAL A 769 -31.30 9.26 -9.29
N ARG A 770 -32.14 10.25 -9.65
CA ARG A 770 -31.73 11.39 -10.50
C ARG A 770 -30.56 12.18 -9.90
N ILE A 771 -30.64 12.57 -8.62
CA ILE A 771 -29.59 13.30 -7.91
C ILE A 771 -28.27 12.50 -7.92
N SER A 772 -28.34 11.20 -7.65
CA SER A 772 -27.16 10.31 -7.65
C SER A 772 -26.46 10.29 -9.01
N PHE A 773 -27.21 10.11 -10.11
CA PHE A 773 -26.65 10.15 -11.47
C PHE A 773 -26.10 11.53 -11.86
N TYR A 774 -26.72 12.62 -11.40
CA TYR A 774 -26.19 13.97 -11.62
C TYR A 774 -24.88 14.22 -10.85
N ILE A 775 -24.72 13.69 -9.64
CA ILE A 775 -23.47 13.75 -8.86
C ILE A 775 -22.37 12.95 -9.55
N VAL A 776 -22.62 11.67 -9.90
CA VAL A 776 -21.62 10.83 -10.57
C VAL A 776 -21.26 11.40 -11.95
N GLY A 777 -22.24 11.96 -12.68
CA GLY A 777 -22.00 12.70 -13.93
C GLY A 777 -21.15 13.96 -13.75
N ALA A 778 -21.36 14.74 -12.67
CA ALA A 778 -20.52 15.89 -12.34
C ALA A 778 -19.08 15.48 -12.00
N ILE A 779 -18.89 14.39 -11.23
CA ILE A 779 -17.58 13.82 -10.93
C ILE A 779 -16.84 13.41 -12.23
N ALA A 780 -17.54 12.82 -13.20
CA ALA A 780 -16.95 12.50 -14.51
C ALA A 780 -16.42 13.73 -15.25
N PHE A 781 -17.09 14.88 -15.19
CA PHE A 781 -16.57 16.14 -15.75
C PHE A 781 -15.36 16.69 -14.96
N CYS A 782 -15.36 16.59 -13.63
CA CYS A 782 -14.19 16.96 -12.81
C CYS A 782 -12.97 16.09 -13.14
N VAL A 783 -13.17 14.78 -13.31
CA VAL A 783 -12.12 13.83 -13.74
C VAL A 783 -11.62 14.15 -15.16
N ALA A 784 -12.51 14.56 -16.08
CA ALA A 784 -12.10 15.03 -17.41
C ALA A 784 -11.19 16.27 -17.35
N LEU A 785 -11.50 17.24 -16.49
CA LEU A 785 -10.66 18.43 -16.28
C LEU A 785 -9.31 18.07 -15.64
N PHE A 786 -9.30 17.17 -14.65
CA PHE A 786 -8.08 16.69 -14.00
C PHE A 786 -7.14 15.99 -15.00
N ILE A 787 -7.66 15.09 -15.84
CA ILE A 787 -6.89 14.38 -16.87
C ILE A 787 -6.39 15.34 -17.97
N PHE A 788 -7.18 16.35 -18.35
CA PHE A 788 -6.79 17.37 -19.33
C PHE A 788 -5.55 18.17 -18.90
N GLY A 789 -5.47 18.51 -17.60
CA GLY A 789 -4.30 19.13 -16.99
C GLY A 789 -3.15 18.14 -16.78
N GLY A 790 -3.43 16.99 -16.16
CA GLY A 790 -2.41 16.08 -15.66
C GLY A 790 -1.66 15.28 -16.72
N LEU A 791 -2.31 14.89 -17.83
CA LEU A 791 -1.64 14.20 -18.96
C LEU A 791 -1.06 15.16 -20.01
N ARG A 792 -0.69 16.38 -19.58
CA ARG A 792 0.01 17.36 -20.43
C ARG A 792 1.47 16.93 -20.62
N ASN A 793 2.01 17.18 -21.81
CA ASN A 793 3.41 16.91 -22.20
C ASN A 793 3.86 15.46 -21.90
N LEU A 794 3.09 14.47 -22.38
CA LEU A 794 3.49 13.06 -22.39
C LEU A 794 4.54 12.80 -23.50
N PRO A 795 5.55 11.94 -23.26
CA PRO A 795 6.53 11.57 -24.29
C PRO A 795 5.88 10.93 -25.52
N GLY A 796 6.32 11.33 -26.72
CA GLY A 796 5.78 10.81 -27.98
C GLY A 796 4.31 11.16 -28.25
N GLU A 797 3.85 12.33 -27.78
CA GLU A 797 2.50 12.87 -28.02
C GLU A 797 2.51 14.35 -28.50
N SER A 798 3.68 14.98 -28.64
CA SER A 798 3.87 16.40 -28.99
C SER A 798 3.31 16.78 -30.36
N GLU A 799 3.57 15.98 -31.39
CA GLU A 799 3.15 16.24 -32.78
C GLU A 799 1.64 16.00 -33.03
N LYS A 800 0.93 15.40 -32.07
CA LYS A 800 -0.46 14.92 -32.24
C LYS A 800 -1.49 16.02 -32.04
N SER A 801 -2.28 16.31 -33.08
CA SER A 801 -3.30 17.37 -33.03
C SER A 801 -4.49 17.14 -33.97
N PHE A 802 -5.62 17.80 -33.69
CA PHE A 802 -6.84 17.74 -34.50
C PHE A 802 -6.64 18.16 -35.97
N SER A 803 -5.60 18.95 -36.27
CA SER A 803 -5.17 19.25 -37.65
C SER A 803 -4.87 17.98 -38.46
N ASN A 804 -4.32 16.96 -37.81
CA ASN A 804 -3.84 15.71 -38.42
C ASN A 804 -4.99 14.70 -38.66
N LEU A 805 -6.21 15.06 -38.28
CA LEU A 805 -7.45 14.32 -38.63
C LEU A 805 -7.94 14.69 -40.05
N TRP A 806 -7.69 15.93 -40.48
CA TRP A 806 -8.22 16.50 -41.74
C TRP A 806 -7.15 16.74 -42.81
N ARG A 807 -5.86 16.80 -42.43
CA ARG A 807 -4.75 16.69 -43.38
C ARG A 807 -4.45 15.22 -43.67
N GLN A 808 -4.16 14.86 -44.92
CA GLN A 808 -3.41 13.63 -45.19
C GLN A 808 -2.03 13.77 -44.53
N PRO A 809 -1.63 12.87 -43.62
CA PRO A 809 -0.25 12.80 -43.20
C PRO A 809 0.58 12.24 -44.35
N TYR A 810 1.75 12.82 -44.56
CA TYR A 810 2.80 12.24 -45.39
C TYR A 810 3.95 11.92 -44.46
N ASP A 811 4.38 10.67 -44.41
CA ASP A 811 5.57 10.26 -43.67
C ASP A 811 6.79 10.70 -44.48
N GLU A 812 7.57 11.62 -43.92
CA GLU A 812 8.68 12.31 -44.58
C GLU A 812 10.00 11.57 -44.37
N THR A 813 10.30 10.58 -45.21
CA THR A 813 11.51 9.78 -45.06
C THR A 813 12.72 10.48 -45.69
N THR A 814 13.64 10.94 -44.85
CA THR A 814 14.93 11.53 -45.27
C THR A 814 15.97 10.44 -45.47
N HIS A 815 16.25 10.10 -46.72
CA HIS A 815 17.30 9.15 -47.09
C HIS A 815 18.51 9.89 -47.67
N ARG A 816 19.71 9.51 -47.25
CA ARG A 816 20.97 10.07 -47.76
C ARG A 816 21.51 9.17 -48.87
N ASP A 817 21.88 9.75 -50.01
CA ASP A 817 22.43 8.97 -51.13
C ASP A 817 23.91 8.59 -50.90
N GLU A 818 24.47 7.74 -51.78
CA GLU A 818 25.87 7.30 -51.72
C GLU A 818 26.89 8.45 -51.91
N ARG A 819 26.42 9.67 -52.25
CA ARG A 819 27.23 10.89 -52.41
C ARG A 819 27.06 11.86 -51.25
N GLY A 820 26.23 11.53 -50.26
CA GLY A 820 25.99 12.34 -49.07
C GLY A 820 24.95 13.46 -49.24
N GLN A 821 24.22 13.51 -50.36
CA GLN A 821 23.08 14.42 -50.55
C GLN A 821 21.82 13.86 -49.86
N LEU A 822 20.99 14.75 -49.33
CA LEU A 822 19.78 14.40 -48.59
C LEU A 822 18.56 14.43 -49.53
N HIS A 823 17.90 13.29 -49.71
CA HIS A 823 16.65 13.18 -50.44
C HIS A 823 15.47 13.01 -49.47
N ILE A 824 14.44 13.83 -49.68
CA ILE A 824 13.19 13.81 -48.91
C ILE A 824 12.14 13.05 -49.71
N THR A 825 11.59 11.98 -49.14
CA THR A 825 10.54 11.16 -49.75
C THR A 825 9.26 11.26 -48.93
N LEU A 826 8.27 12.01 -49.44
CA LEU A 826 6.96 12.16 -48.82
C LEU A 826 6.06 11.00 -49.24
N THR A 827 5.84 10.03 -48.36
CA THR A 827 4.99 8.87 -48.62
C THR A 827 3.61 9.04 -47.95
N PRO A 828 2.47 8.75 -48.63
CA PRO A 828 1.16 8.97 -48.03
C PRO A 828 0.91 7.95 -46.91
N ALA A 829 0.63 8.45 -45.70
CA ALA A 829 0.49 7.62 -44.51
C ALA A 829 -0.66 6.59 -44.63
N PRO A 830 -0.52 5.40 -44.01
CA PRO A 830 -1.44 4.29 -44.20
C PRO A 830 -2.89 4.61 -43.79
N SER A 831 -3.83 4.01 -44.52
CA SER A 831 -5.27 4.14 -44.26
C SER A 831 -5.66 3.48 -42.93
N TYR A 832 -6.68 4.03 -42.27
CA TYR A 832 -7.15 3.58 -40.94
C TYR A 832 -7.40 2.05 -40.86
N LEU A 833 -8.01 1.47 -41.90
CA LEU A 833 -8.25 0.01 -41.95
C LEU A 833 -6.96 -0.80 -42.13
N LYS A 834 -5.93 -0.26 -42.80
CA LYS A 834 -4.62 -0.91 -42.91
C LYS A 834 -3.90 -0.94 -41.56
N LEU A 835 -3.93 0.15 -40.80
CA LEU A 835 -3.35 0.23 -39.45
C LEU A 835 -3.97 -0.79 -38.48
N VAL A 836 -5.29 -0.97 -38.51
CA VAL A 836 -5.98 -2.02 -37.70
C VAL A 836 -5.72 -3.43 -38.24
N ALA A 837 -5.69 -3.63 -39.56
CA ALA A 837 -5.28 -4.92 -40.13
C ALA A 837 -3.83 -5.28 -39.76
N GLU A 838 -2.97 -4.28 -39.59
CA GLU A 838 -1.58 -4.42 -39.18
C GLU A 838 -1.44 -4.71 -37.67
N SER A 839 -2.19 -4.03 -36.79
CA SER A 839 -2.22 -4.36 -35.36
C SER A 839 -2.90 -5.70 -35.05
N LEU A 840 -3.88 -6.13 -35.86
CA LEU A 840 -4.42 -7.49 -35.85
C LEU A 840 -3.38 -8.52 -36.31
N ARG A 841 -2.70 -8.28 -37.45
CA ARG A 841 -1.65 -9.17 -37.96
C ARG A 841 -0.48 -9.30 -36.98
N LEU A 842 -0.10 -8.22 -36.31
CA LEU A 842 0.93 -8.22 -35.26
C LEU A 842 0.58 -9.17 -34.11
N GLY A 843 -0.69 -9.32 -33.75
CA GLY A 843 -1.15 -10.32 -32.76
C GLY A 843 -0.94 -11.78 -33.17
N PHE A 844 -0.78 -12.08 -34.46
CA PHE A 844 -0.45 -13.42 -34.96
C PHE A 844 1.04 -13.61 -35.26
N THR A 845 1.82 -12.54 -35.44
CA THR A 845 3.26 -12.62 -35.75
C THR A 845 4.17 -12.36 -34.55
N ASP A 846 3.72 -11.62 -33.54
CA ASP A 846 4.47 -11.31 -32.32
C ASP A 846 3.81 -11.98 -31.10
N SER A 847 4.52 -12.90 -30.46
CA SER A 847 3.95 -13.70 -29.37
C SER A 847 3.64 -12.88 -28.11
N SER A 848 4.33 -11.76 -27.87
CA SER A 848 4.04 -10.90 -26.72
C SER A 848 2.73 -10.13 -26.91
N ILE A 849 2.46 -9.67 -28.15
CA ILE A 849 1.20 -9.01 -28.50
C ILE A 849 0.05 -10.04 -28.55
N GLY A 850 0.28 -11.22 -29.16
CA GLY A 850 -0.72 -12.29 -29.25
C GLY A 850 -1.17 -12.85 -27.91
N LEU A 851 -0.21 -13.14 -27.00
CA LEU A 851 -0.53 -13.52 -25.61
C LEU A 851 -1.18 -12.38 -24.82
N GLY A 852 -0.85 -11.12 -25.16
CA GLY A 852 -1.56 -9.95 -24.65
C GLY A 852 -3.04 -9.96 -25.04
N TYR A 853 -3.36 -10.08 -26.33
CA TYR A 853 -4.75 -10.14 -26.81
C TYR A 853 -5.53 -11.33 -26.24
N LEU A 854 -4.92 -12.52 -26.18
CA LEU A 854 -5.55 -13.72 -25.62
C LEU A 854 -5.78 -13.60 -24.11
N GLY A 855 -4.82 -13.06 -23.36
CA GLY A 855 -4.98 -12.79 -21.93
C GLY A 855 -6.04 -11.73 -21.64
N GLY A 856 -6.17 -10.70 -22.49
CA GLY A 856 -7.22 -9.70 -22.41
C GLY A 856 -8.63 -10.25 -22.68
N PHE A 857 -8.76 -11.14 -23.67
CA PHE A 857 -9.98 -11.91 -23.95
C PHE A 857 -10.41 -12.73 -22.73
N VAL A 858 -9.48 -13.52 -22.13
CA VAL A 858 -9.77 -14.33 -20.94
C VAL A 858 -10.15 -13.43 -19.76
N ALA A 859 -9.34 -12.41 -19.46
CA ALA A 859 -9.57 -11.48 -18.36
C ALA A 859 -10.96 -10.83 -18.36
N ARG A 860 -11.41 -10.35 -19.53
CA ARG A 860 -12.72 -9.68 -19.66
C ARG A 860 -13.88 -10.67 -19.60
N ALA A 861 -13.75 -11.86 -20.18
CA ALA A 861 -14.72 -12.94 -19.97
C ALA A 861 -14.80 -13.34 -18.48
N SER A 862 -13.66 -13.52 -17.80
CA SER A 862 -13.56 -13.89 -16.39
C SER A 862 -14.30 -12.94 -15.45
N SER A 863 -14.17 -11.62 -15.67
CA SER A 863 -14.88 -10.61 -14.87
C SER A 863 -16.42 -10.69 -15.00
N VAL A 864 -16.94 -11.07 -16.17
CA VAL A 864 -18.38 -11.35 -16.35
C VAL A 864 -18.77 -12.71 -15.77
N GLY A 865 -17.87 -13.70 -15.79
CA GLY A 865 -18.00 -14.94 -15.03
C GLY A 865 -18.27 -14.69 -13.54
N ILE A 866 -17.54 -13.75 -12.95
CA ILE A 866 -17.64 -13.37 -11.55
C ILE A 866 -18.90 -12.52 -11.31
N SER A 867 -19.04 -11.39 -11.99
CA SER A 867 -20.11 -10.40 -11.72
C SER A 867 -21.52 -10.83 -12.16
N LEU A 868 -21.66 -11.71 -13.15
CA LEU A 868 -22.96 -12.18 -13.65
C LEU A 868 -23.22 -13.65 -13.29
N PHE A 869 -22.28 -14.55 -13.61
CA PHE A 869 -22.55 -15.98 -13.55
C PHE A 869 -22.44 -16.58 -12.14
N ILE A 870 -21.59 -16.07 -11.23
CA ILE A 870 -21.59 -16.51 -9.81
C ILE A 870 -22.96 -16.20 -9.15
N PRO A 871 -23.51 -14.97 -9.23
CA PRO A 871 -24.86 -14.70 -8.74
C PRO A 871 -25.95 -15.55 -9.41
N LEU A 872 -25.89 -15.76 -10.72
CA LEU A 872 -26.84 -16.60 -11.46
C LEU A 872 -26.83 -18.06 -10.95
N PHE A 873 -25.65 -18.61 -10.73
CA PHE A 873 -25.44 -19.98 -10.23
C PHE A 873 -25.96 -20.16 -8.80
N VAL A 874 -25.63 -19.23 -7.91
CA VAL A 874 -26.12 -19.24 -6.52
C VAL A 874 -27.65 -19.14 -6.49
N ASN A 875 -28.24 -18.20 -7.23
CA ASN A 875 -29.69 -18.02 -7.28
C ASN A 875 -30.39 -19.28 -7.83
N ALA A 876 -29.90 -19.84 -8.94
CA ALA A 876 -30.44 -21.07 -9.51
C ALA A 876 -30.34 -22.27 -8.56
N TYR A 877 -29.29 -22.36 -7.74
CA TYR A 877 -29.20 -23.39 -6.69
C TYR A 877 -30.27 -23.22 -5.61
N PHE A 878 -30.46 -22.01 -5.08
CA PHE A 878 -31.47 -21.76 -4.03
C PHE A 878 -32.90 -22.01 -4.53
N VAL A 879 -33.22 -21.59 -5.75
CA VAL A 879 -34.53 -21.85 -6.38
C VAL A 879 -34.73 -23.35 -6.62
N ARG A 880 -33.76 -24.07 -7.18
CA ARG A 880 -33.89 -25.52 -7.48
C ARG A 880 -34.06 -26.40 -6.24
N ASN A 881 -33.55 -25.98 -5.09
CA ASN A 881 -33.68 -26.72 -3.83
C ASN A 881 -34.86 -26.24 -2.95
N GLY A 882 -35.70 -25.33 -3.44
CA GLY A 882 -36.85 -24.81 -2.67
C GLY A 882 -36.46 -23.95 -1.46
N LEU A 883 -35.24 -23.40 -1.44
CA LEU A 883 -34.69 -22.62 -0.32
C LEU A 883 -35.09 -21.13 -0.36
N CYS A 884 -35.98 -20.74 -1.28
CA CYS A 884 -36.65 -19.45 -1.28
C CYS A 884 -38.16 -19.64 -1.07
N THR A 885 -38.76 -18.81 -0.21
CA THR A 885 -40.20 -18.86 0.12
C THR A 885 -41.04 -18.18 -0.96
N SER A 886 -41.53 -18.93 -1.94
CA SER A 886 -42.39 -18.38 -3.00
C SER A 886 -43.84 -18.19 -2.52
N ASN A 887 -44.21 -16.95 -2.16
CA ASN A 887 -45.61 -16.53 -2.04
C ASN A 887 -46.09 -15.96 -3.39
N PRO A 888 -47.07 -16.57 -4.08
CA PRO A 888 -47.34 -16.26 -5.50
C PRO A 888 -48.02 -14.90 -5.75
N ASP A 889 -48.64 -14.30 -4.74
CA ASP A 889 -49.51 -13.12 -4.93
C ASP A 889 -48.78 -11.76 -4.85
N ASN A 890 -47.46 -11.71 -4.57
CA ASN A 890 -46.74 -10.44 -4.38
C ASN A 890 -45.35 -10.41 -5.05
N LEU A 891 -45.26 -9.83 -6.25
CA LEU A 891 -44.03 -9.81 -7.06
C LEU A 891 -42.89 -8.96 -6.47
N THR A 892 -43.16 -8.05 -5.53
CA THR A 892 -42.12 -7.25 -4.86
C THR A 892 -41.19 -8.07 -3.97
N ASP A 893 -41.69 -9.18 -3.44
CA ASP A 893 -41.09 -9.82 -2.27
C ASP A 893 -39.99 -10.82 -2.63
N ILE A 894 -39.72 -11.04 -3.92
CA ILE A 894 -38.68 -11.97 -4.42
C ILE A 894 -37.30 -11.62 -3.81
N LYS A 895 -37.03 -10.33 -3.56
CA LYS A 895 -35.75 -9.87 -3.00
C LYS A 895 -35.60 -10.15 -1.50
N GLU A 896 -36.70 -10.28 -0.76
CA GLU A 896 -36.68 -10.72 0.64
C GLU A 896 -36.75 -12.25 0.74
N ASN A 897 -37.63 -12.89 -0.03
CA ASN A 897 -37.83 -14.34 -0.07
C ASN A 897 -36.59 -15.14 -0.56
N CYS A 898 -35.67 -14.51 -1.29
CA CYS A 898 -34.36 -15.07 -1.64
C CYS A 898 -33.17 -14.33 -0.99
N LYS A 899 -33.36 -13.57 0.10
CA LYS A 899 -32.30 -12.73 0.72
C LYS A 899 -30.98 -13.48 0.99
N ARG A 900 -31.05 -14.72 1.48
CA ARG A 900 -29.88 -15.61 1.73
C ARG A 900 -29.08 -15.90 0.45
N ALA A 901 -29.75 -16.13 -0.68
CA ALA A 901 -29.10 -16.36 -1.97
C ALA A 901 -28.38 -15.09 -2.47
N TYR A 902 -28.99 -13.92 -2.28
CA TYR A 902 -28.39 -12.63 -2.63
C TYR A 902 -27.15 -12.34 -1.77
N THR A 903 -27.24 -12.50 -0.45
CA THR A 903 -26.11 -12.28 0.49
C THR A 903 -24.93 -13.20 0.16
N LEU A 904 -25.18 -14.49 -0.08
CA LEU A 904 -24.15 -15.45 -0.48
C LEU A 904 -23.53 -15.10 -1.84
N ALA A 905 -24.33 -14.71 -2.83
CA ALA A 905 -23.86 -14.27 -4.13
C ALA A 905 -22.94 -13.04 -4.02
N SER A 906 -23.32 -12.03 -3.24
CA SER A 906 -22.47 -10.86 -2.99
C SER A 906 -21.19 -11.21 -2.22
N ALA A 907 -21.26 -12.12 -1.24
CA ALA A 907 -20.08 -12.54 -0.47
C ALA A 907 -19.05 -13.27 -1.35
N LEU A 908 -19.48 -14.25 -2.17
CA LEU A 908 -18.59 -14.94 -3.09
C LEU A 908 -18.00 -13.97 -4.13
N THR A 909 -18.82 -13.12 -4.75
CA THR A 909 -18.36 -12.13 -5.74
C THR A 909 -17.34 -11.16 -5.12
N GLY A 910 -17.58 -10.69 -3.88
CA GLY A 910 -16.64 -9.84 -3.14
C GLY A 910 -15.32 -10.55 -2.81
N ILE A 911 -15.35 -11.82 -2.40
CA ILE A 911 -14.14 -12.60 -2.12
C ILE A 911 -13.26 -12.77 -3.37
N ALA A 912 -13.86 -12.94 -4.56
CA ALA A 912 -13.12 -12.97 -5.82
C ALA A 912 -12.37 -11.66 -6.09
N GLU A 913 -13.09 -10.54 -6.02
CA GLU A 913 -12.52 -9.21 -6.36
C GLU A 913 -11.56 -8.70 -5.26
N THR A 914 -11.72 -9.10 -3.99
CA THR A 914 -10.73 -8.87 -2.91
C THR A 914 -9.44 -9.66 -3.14
N ALA A 915 -9.55 -10.96 -3.50
CA ALA A 915 -8.38 -11.76 -3.87
C ALA A 915 -7.67 -11.21 -5.12
N ALA A 916 -8.45 -10.72 -6.09
CA ALA A 916 -7.93 -10.01 -7.26
C ALA A 916 -7.16 -8.73 -6.85
N LEU A 917 -7.74 -7.87 -6.01
CA LEU A 917 -7.13 -6.62 -5.57
C LEU A 917 -5.78 -6.85 -4.85
N ILE A 918 -5.74 -7.80 -3.92
CA ILE A 918 -4.54 -8.15 -3.14
C ILE A 918 -3.43 -8.71 -4.06
N CYS A 919 -3.79 -9.52 -5.06
CA CYS A 919 -2.81 -10.11 -5.97
C CYS A 919 -2.36 -9.19 -7.13
N ALA A 920 -3.00 -8.04 -7.37
CA ALA A 920 -2.64 -7.16 -8.49
C ALA A 920 -1.19 -6.64 -8.43
N PRO A 921 -0.67 -6.12 -7.29
CA PRO A 921 0.73 -5.70 -7.18
C PRO A 921 1.69 -6.89 -7.29
N LEU A 922 1.32 -8.05 -6.73
CA LEU A 922 2.13 -9.27 -6.75
C LEU A 922 2.38 -9.76 -8.19
N PHE A 923 1.34 -9.83 -9.04
CA PHE A 923 1.51 -10.20 -10.45
C PHE A 923 2.33 -9.17 -11.23
N GLY A 924 2.23 -7.87 -10.90
CA GLY A 924 3.05 -6.83 -11.52
C GLY A 924 4.54 -6.98 -11.19
N TRP A 925 4.83 -7.25 -9.92
CA TRP A 925 6.19 -7.54 -9.42
C TRP A 925 6.75 -8.85 -9.98
N LEU A 926 5.96 -9.93 -10.03
CA LEU A 926 6.36 -11.20 -10.66
C LEU A 926 6.66 -11.01 -12.15
N GLY A 927 5.82 -10.26 -12.87
CA GLY A 927 6.07 -9.88 -14.26
C GLY A 927 7.36 -9.08 -14.43
N GLY A 928 7.70 -8.20 -13.48
CA GLY A 928 8.95 -7.43 -13.45
C GLY A 928 10.20 -8.25 -13.10
N LYS A 929 10.12 -9.17 -12.13
CA LYS A 929 11.29 -9.88 -11.56
C LYS A 929 11.66 -11.18 -12.28
N VAL A 930 10.72 -11.88 -12.93
CA VAL A 930 10.98 -13.15 -13.67
C VAL A 930 11.56 -12.87 -15.08
N VAL A 931 12.38 -11.82 -15.21
CA VAL A 931 12.96 -11.32 -16.46
C VAL A 931 14.25 -12.04 -16.86
N ASN A 932 14.78 -12.94 -16.02
CA ASN A 932 15.83 -13.91 -16.38
C ASN A 932 15.30 -15.00 -17.34
N GLY A 933 14.90 -14.60 -18.54
CA GLY A 933 14.52 -15.45 -19.67
C GLY A 933 13.10 -16.05 -19.66
N ARG A 934 12.24 -15.76 -18.67
CA ARG A 934 10.97 -16.50 -18.46
C ARG A 934 9.73 -15.63 -18.14
N SER A 935 9.63 -14.45 -18.77
CA SER A 935 8.51 -13.48 -18.59
C SER A 935 7.09 -14.05 -18.79
N GLU A 936 6.94 -15.19 -19.44
CA GLU A 936 5.65 -15.83 -19.74
C GLU A 936 5.07 -16.64 -18.56
N TRP A 937 5.90 -16.98 -17.56
CA TRP A 937 5.52 -17.87 -16.45
C TRP A 937 4.44 -17.34 -15.50
N PRO A 938 4.38 -16.05 -15.12
CA PRO A 938 3.30 -15.54 -14.28
C PRO A 938 1.90 -15.67 -14.93
N LEU A 939 1.82 -15.48 -16.25
CA LEU A 939 0.58 -15.68 -17.01
C LEU A 939 0.21 -17.17 -17.13
N LEU A 940 1.21 -18.06 -17.27
CA LEU A 940 1.01 -19.50 -17.24
C LEU A 940 0.41 -19.96 -15.90
N GLY A 941 0.94 -19.43 -14.78
CA GLY A 941 0.42 -19.69 -13.44
C GLY A 941 -1.02 -19.19 -13.26
N ALA A 942 -1.31 -17.94 -13.65
CA ALA A 942 -2.65 -17.38 -13.60
C ALA A 942 -3.67 -18.19 -14.40
N ALA A 943 -3.29 -18.66 -15.59
CA ALA A 943 -4.14 -19.52 -16.43
C ALA A 943 -4.36 -20.91 -15.80
N ALA A 944 -3.32 -21.53 -15.22
CA ALA A 944 -3.44 -22.82 -14.54
C ALA A 944 -4.38 -22.77 -13.31
N VAL A 945 -4.21 -21.73 -12.48
CA VAL A 945 -5.09 -21.45 -11.34
C VAL A 945 -6.52 -21.18 -11.81
N GLY A 946 -6.69 -20.52 -12.97
CA GLY A 946 -7.99 -20.30 -13.61
C GLY A 946 -8.69 -21.59 -14.01
N VAL A 947 -7.99 -22.51 -14.70
CA VAL A 947 -8.55 -23.83 -15.03
C VAL A 947 -9.00 -24.56 -13.76
N GLY A 948 -8.17 -24.56 -12.71
CA GLY A 948 -8.50 -25.16 -11.42
C GLY A 948 -9.76 -24.56 -10.78
N GLY A 949 -9.77 -23.24 -10.56
CA GLY A 949 -10.87 -22.52 -9.92
C GLY A 949 -12.19 -22.62 -10.68
N TYR A 950 -12.18 -22.44 -12.01
CA TYR A 950 -13.39 -22.52 -12.82
C TYR A 950 -13.94 -23.94 -12.96
N VAL A 951 -13.10 -24.98 -13.03
CA VAL A 951 -13.59 -26.37 -12.98
C VAL A 951 -14.14 -26.70 -11.60
N ALA A 952 -13.45 -26.32 -10.52
CA ALA A 952 -13.90 -26.57 -9.15
C ALA A 952 -15.26 -25.90 -8.87
N PHE A 953 -15.45 -24.64 -9.28
CA PHE A 953 -16.73 -23.95 -9.12
C PHE A 953 -17.83 -24.52 -10.03
N GLY A 954 -17.50 -24.85 -11.29
CA GLY A 954 -18.46 -25.45 -12.24
C GLY A 954 -18.93 -26.86 -11.84
N MET A 955 -18.12 -27.62 -11.11
CA MET A 955 -18.47 -28.94 -10.56
C MET A 955 -19.16 -28.87 -9.17
N LEU A 956 -19.25 -27.68 -8.57
CA LEU A 956 -19.70 -27.53 -7.18
C LEU A 956 -21.18 -27.87 -7.05
N ARG A 957 -21.51 -28.89 -6.25
CA ARG A 957 -22.91 -29.32 -6.05
C ARG A 957 -23.72 -28.43 -5.11
N ASN A 958 -23.05 -27.68 -4.24
CA ASN A 958 -23.65 -26.79 -3.25
C ASN A 958 -22.75 -25.56 -3.03
N PRO A 959 -23.19 -24.34 -3.38
CA PRO A 959 -22.45 -23.11 -3.16
C PRO A 959 -22.62 -22.48 -1.77
N ASP A 960 -23.48 -23.00 -0.87
CA ASP A 960 -23.68 -22.44 0.47
C ASP A 960 -22.53 -22.79 1.41
N ALA A 961 -21.49 -21.96 1.33
CA ALA A 961 -20.24 -22.08 2.06
C ALA A 961 -20.31 -21.69 3.55
N PHE A 962 -21.42 -21.12 4.00
CA PHE A 962 -21.62 -20.71 5.40
C PHE A 962 -22.39 -21.74 6.21
N HIS A 963 -23.28 -22.53 5.59
CA HIS A 963 -24.20 -23.43 6.29
C HIS A 963 -24.01 -24.92 5.97
N SER A 964 -22.96 -25.31 5.27
CA SER A 964 -22.72 -26.73 4.92
C SER A 964 -21.24 -27.07 4.76
N GLU A 965 -20.84 -28.24 5.27
CA GLU A 965 -19.43 -28.69 5.27
C GLU A 965 -18.84 -28.77 3.85
N GLY A 966 -19.63 -29.25 2.89
CA GLY A 966 -19.25 -29.32 1.48
C GLY A 966 -19.17 -27.97 0.77
N GLY A 967 -19.78 -26.92 1.31
CA GLY A 967 -19.81 -25.58 0.70
C GLY A 967 -18.49 -24.82 0.80
N ARG A 968 -17.62 -25.14 1.77
CA ARG A 968 -16.32 -24.46 1.98
C ARG A 968 -15.43 -24.41 0.73
N TRP A 969 -15.56 -25.40 -0.16
CA TRP A 969 -14.86 -25.45 -1.46
C TRP A 969 -15.24 -24.30 -2.40
N ALA A 970 -16.41 -23.66 -2.22
CA ALA A 970 -16.79 -22.46 -2.97
C ALA A 970 -15.78 -21.32 -2.76
N PHE A 971 -15.40 -21.04 -1.52
CA PHE A 971 -14.45 -19.97 -1.21
C PHE A 971 -13.10 -20.20 -1.89
N LEU A 972 -12.53 -21.41 -1.78
CA LEU A 972 -11.25 -21.74 -2.42
C LEU A 972 -11.31 -21.62 -3.95
N ALA A 973 -12.37 -22.14 -4.57
CA ALA A 973 -12.56 -22.04 -6.02
C ALA A 973 -12.70 -20.58 -6.49
N VAL A 974 -13.43 -19.76 -5.74
CA VAL A 974 -13.70 -18.35 -6.06
C VAL A 974 -12.48 -17.45 -5.80
N ILE A 975 -11.66 -17.74 -4.78
CA ILE A 975 -10.34 -17.13 -4.59
C ILE A 975 -9.43 -17.42 -5.78
N MET A 976 -9.36 -18.68 -6.24
CA MET A 976 -8.58 -19.03 -7.44
C MET A 976 -9.08 -18.35 -8.72
N ILE A 977 -10.40 -18.18 -8.86
CA ILE A 977 -11.02 -17.42 -9.95
C ILE A 977 -10.55 -15.96 -9.95
N GLY A 978 -10.56 -15.27 -8.79
CA GLY A 978 -10.07 -13.88 -8.65
C GLY A 978 -8.57 -13.74 -8.93
N ILE A 979 -7.74 -14.64 -8.39
CA ILE A 979 -6.29 -14.70 -8.65
C ILE A 979 -6.01 -14.86 -10.15
N SER A 980 -6.78 -15.71 -10.84
CA SER A 980 -6.64 -15.94 -12.27
C SER A 980 -7.06 -14.74 -13.12
N GLN A 981 -8.19 -14.11 -12.80
CA GLN A 981 -8.70 -12.88 -13.43
C GLN A 981 -7.62 -11.79 -13.39
N ILE A 982 -7.11 -11.44 -12.20
CA ILE A 982 -6.14 -10.35 -12.09
C ILE A 982 -4.78 -10.70 -12.69
N GLY A 983 -4.31 -11.95 -12.55
CA GLY A 983 -3.07 -12.39 -13.17
C GLY A 983 -3.15 -12.32 -14.70
N SER A 984 -4.32 -12.64 -15.27
CA SER A 984 -4.59 -12.47 -16.70
C SER A 984 -4.59 -11.00 -17.11
N ILE A 985 -5.23 -10.11 -16.34
CA ILE A 985 -5.23 -8.65 -16.59
C ILE A 985 -3.80 -8.09 -16.56
N VAL A 986 -3.10 -8.26 -15.43
CA VAL A 986 -1.82 -7.60 -15.16
C VAL A 986 -0.72 -8.13 -16.07
N CYS A 987 -0.64 -9.45 -16.27
CA CYS A 987 0.40 -10.03 -17.12
C CYS A 987 0.14 -9.79 -18.61
N SER A 988 -1.12 -9.74 -19.08
CA SER A 988 -1.41 -9.41 -20.48
C SER A 988 -1.12 -7.94 -20.81
N LEU A 989 -1.48 -7.00 -19.93
CA LEU A 989 -1.10 -5.58 -20.06
C LEU A 989 0.43 -5.41 -20.03
N GLY A 990 1.13 -6.12 -19.14
CA GLY A 990 2.60 -6.11 -19.06
C GLY A 990 3.27 -6.64 -20.33
N LEU A 991 2.79 -7.75 -20.89
CA LEU A 991 3.28 -8.30 -22.17
C LEU A 991 2.97 -7.38 -23.35
N LEU A 992 1.79 -6.75 -23.38
CA LEU A 992 1.38 -5.83 -24.44
C LEU A 992 2.26 -4.57 -24.45
N GLY A 993 2.48 -3.95 -23.29
CA GLY A 993 3.38 -2.81 -23.13
C GLY A 993 4.81 -3.14 -23.58
N ARG A 994 5.33 -4.31 -23.19
CA ARG A 994 6.63 -4.83 -23.65
C ARG A 994 6.67 -5.08 -25.16
N GLY A 995 5.58 -5.57 -25.76
CA GLY A 995 5.46 -5.80 -27.22
C GLY A 995 5.45 -4.51 -28.04
N ILE A 996 4.87 -3.43 -27.50
CA ILE A 996 4.87 -2.09 -28.10
C ILE A 996 6.27 -1.45 -27.99
N SER A 997 6.87 -1.42 -26.80
CA SER A 997 8.13 -0.69 -26.54
C SER A 997 9.41 -1.35 -27.09
N ARG A 998 9.32 -2.52 -27.73
CA ARG A 998 10.46 -3.42 -28.03
C ARG A 998 11.42 -2.97 -29.14
N ASN A 999 11.45 -1.69 -29.52
CA ASN A 999 12.04 -1.24 -30.78
C ASN A 999 12.59 0.20 -30.84
N SER A 1000 12.59 0.98 -29.75
CA SER A 1000 13.18 2.34 -29.78
C SER A 1000 14.70 2.27 -29.93
N PRO A 1001 15.32 2.85 -30.99
CA PRO A 1001 16.76 2.78 -31.19
C PRO A 1001 17.52 3.70 -30.23
N SER A 1002 18.68 3.25 -29.77
CA SER A 1002 19.67 4.10 -29.10
C SER A 1002 20.63 4.68 -30.15
N PRO A 1003 21.03 5.96 -30.09
CA PRO A 1003 21.81 6.61 -31.16
C PRO A 1003 23.27 6.16 -31.27
N ASP A 1004 23.78 5.39 -30.32
CA ASP A 1004 25.17 4.89 -30.31
C ASP A 1004 25.30 3.50 -30.94
N GLY A 1005 25.72 3.47 -32.20
CA GLY A 1005 25.97 2.22 -32.93
C GLY A 1005 26.84 2.42 -34.16
N ARG A 1006 28.17 2.38 -33.99
CA ARG A 1006 29.09 2.23 -35.15
C ARG A 1006 28.86 0.87 -35.82
N PRO A 1007 28.92 0.76 -37.16
CA PRO A 1007 28.63 -0.48 -37.85
C PRO A 1007 29.72 -1.54 -37.62
N SER A 1008 29.34 -2.65 -36.98
CA SER A 1008 30.14 -3.88 -36.96
C SER A 1008 29.82 -4.71 -38.20
N THR A 1009 30.85 -5.15 -38.92
CA THR A 1009 30.71 -5.90 -40.18
C THR A 1009 30.12 -7.29 -40.00
N SER A 1010 29.29 -7.72 -40.96
CA SER A 1010 28.60 -9.01 -40.95
C SER A 1010 29.54 -10.21 -41.06
N GLY A 1011 29.20 -11.29 -40.35
CA GLY A 1011 29.63 -12.64 -40.71
C GLY A 1011 28.87 -13.14 -41.95
N THR A 1012 29.55 -13.92 -42.79
CA THR A 1012 29.07 -14.36 -44.11
C THR A 1012 27.92 -15.38 -44.01
N MET A 1013 26.88 -15.23 -44.84
CA MET A 1013 25.92 -16.32 -45.10
C MET A 1013 26.40 -17.20 -46.25
N THR A 1014 26.18 -18.51 -46.16
CA THR A 1014 26.23 -19.43 -47.31
C THR A 1014 24.87 -20.09 -47.51
N ALA A 1015 24.31 -19.92 -48.71
CA ALA A 1015 23.09 -20.58 -49.18
C ALA A 1015 22.98 -20.47 -50.70
N GLY A 1016 22.37 -21.46 -51.35
CA GLY A 1016 21.81 -21.30 -52.70
C GLY A 1016 22.73 -21.66 -53.86
N ASP A 1017 22.44 -22.82 -54.45
CA ASP A 1017 23.04 -23.37 -55.66
C ASP A 1017 22.63 -22.66 -56.98
N HIS A 1018 23.28 -23.10 -58.07
CA HIS A 1018 22.86 -23.04 -59.50
C HIS A 1018 22.94 -21.73 -60.33
N HIS A 1019 23.96 -21.71 -61.20
CA HIS A 1019 23.90 -21.49 -62.67
C HIS A 1019 23.57 -20.07 -63.22
N THR A 1020 24.04 -19.63 -64.41
CA THR A 1020 24.77 -20.26 -65.54
C THR A 1020 25.92 -19.36 -66.05
N GLY A 1021 26.80 -19.90 -66.91
CA GLY A 1021 27.67 -19.09 -67.80
C GLY A 1021 29.15 -19.44 -67.71
N ALA A 1022 29.80 -19.75 -68.84
CA ALA A 1022 31.22 -20.11 -68.90
C ALA A 1022 32.07 -19.00 -69.54
N SER A 1023 33.24 -18.71 -68.96
CA SER A 1023 34.52 -18.66 -69.68
C SER A 1023 35.72 -18.54 -68.71
N GLU A 1024 36.91 -18.74 -69.26
CA GLU A 1024 38.23 -18.74 -68.62
C GLU A 1024 38.68 -17.36 -68.07
N GLY A 1025 39.72 -17.38 -67.24
CA GLY A 1025 40.56 -16.20 -66.95
C GLY A 1025 40.46 -15.69 -65.51
N ALA A 1026 41.60 -15.30 -64.93
CA ALA A 1026 41.70 -14.79 -63.57
C ALA A 1026 42.09 -13.30 -63.53
N GLU A 1027 41.92 -12.74 -62.32
CA GLU A 1027 42.45 -11.45 -61.83
C GLU A 1027 41.67 -10.15 -62.12
N THR A 1028 41.81 -9.23 -61.16
CA THR A 1028 41.27 -7.86 -61.07
C THR A 1028 39.75 -7.68 -60.88
N ALA A 1029 39.36 -7.29 -59.65
CA ALA A 1029 38.18 -6.44 -59.42
C ALA A 1029 38.55 -4.97 -59.76
N PRO A 1030 37.61 -4.06 -60.09
CA PRO A 1030 36.74 -3.46 -59.04
C PRO A 1030 35.37 -2.90 -59.52
N LEU A 1031 34.71 -2.12 -58.64
CA LEU A 1031 33.66 -1.11 -58.89
C LEU A 1031 32.22 -1.57 -59.21
N LEU A 1032 31.42 -1.81 -58.16
CA LEU A 1032 30.16 -1.09 -57.85
C LEU A 1032 29.55 -1.61 -56.52
N PRO A 1033 28.92 -0.77 -55.68
CA PRO A 1033 28.15 -1.25 -54.53
C PRO A 1033 26.87 -1.97 -54.99
N GLN A 1034 26.62 -3.17 -54.47
CA GLN A 1034 25.41 -3.93 -54.77
C GLN A 1034 24.35 -3.67 -53.69
N ARG A 1035 23.19 -3.14 -54.10
CA ARG A 1035 22.09 -2.71 -53.20
C ARG A 1035 21.71 -3.78 -52.17
N SER A 1036 21.97 -3.50 -50.90
CA SER A 1036 21.32 -4.18 -49.76
C SER A 1036 20.01 -3.48 -49.39
N ASN A 1037 18.99 -4.24 -48.98
CA ASN A 1037 17.60 -3.79 -49.01
C ASN A 1037 17.24 -2.80 -47.90
N VAL A 1038 16.86 -1.57 -48.28
CA VAL A 1038 16.33 -0.51 -47.39
C VAL A 1038 15.00 -0.91 -46.70
N THR A 1039 14.30 -1.92 -47.23
CA THR A 1039 12.97 -2.37 -46.80
C THR A 1039 12.89 -2.86 -45.35
N ASP A 1040 14.00 -3.33 -44.74
CA ASP A 1040 13.97 -3.95 -43.38
C ASP A 1040 14.09 -2.93 -42.23
N GLN A 1041 14.45 -1.66 -42.51
CA GLN A 1041 14.56 -0.62 -41.49
C GLN A 1041 13.22 0.08 -41.19
N LEU A 1042 12.36 0.27 -42.20
CA LEU A 1042 11.02 0.85 -42.02
C LEU A 1042 10.06 -0.04 -41.21
N SER A 1043 10.42 -1.31 -40.96
CA SER A 1043 9.58 -2.30 -40.28
C SER A 1043 9.71 -2.28 -38.74
N ARG A 1044 10.38 -1.28 -38.15
CA ARG A 1044 10.88 -1.34 -36.76
C ARG A 1044 10.67 -0.13 -35.85
N ASP A 1045 9.71 0.77 -36.10
CA ASP A 1045 9.13 1.58 -35.01
C ASP A 1045 7.64 1.27 -34.80
N ARG A 1046 7.31 0.75 -33.61
CA ARG A 1046 5.95 0.37 -33.19
C ARG A 1046 5.25 1.44 -32.35
N SER A 1047 5.94 2.54 -32.00
CA SER A 1047 5.41 3.62 -31.17
C SER A 1047 4.15 4.26 -31.75
N HIS A 1048 4.07 4.34 -33.08
CA HIS A 1048 2.95 4.91 -33.85
C HIS A 1048 1.67 4.05 -33.87
N LEU A 1049 1.74 2.79 -33.41
CA LEU A 1049 0.62 1.83 -33.36
C LEU A 1049 0.07 1.61 -31.95
N LYS A 1050 0.58 2.31 -30.93
CA LYS A 1050 0.29 2.02 -29.50
C LYS A 1050 -1.22 2.08 -29.18
N GLY A 1051 -1.96 3.02 -29.75
CA GLY A 1051 -3.41 3.12 -29.63
C GLY A 1051 -4.15 2.05 -30.42
N SER A 1052 -3.73 1.77 -31.65
CA SER A 1052 -4.30 0.76 -32.56
C SER A 1052 -4.13 -0.68 -32.03
N ILE A 1053 -3.04 -0.93 -31.29
CA ILE A 1053 -2.80 -2.19 -30.56
C ILE A 1053 -3.68 -2.25 -29.30
N ALA A 1054 -3.78 -1.16 -28.52
CA ALA A 1054 -4.69 -1.08 -27.36
C ALA A 1054 -6.18 -1.24 -27.72
N GLY A 1055 -6.59 -0.72 -28.89
CA GLY A 1055 -7.95 -0.86 -29.41
C GLY A 1055 -8.29 -2.30 -29.81
N VAL A 1056 -7.33 -3.04 -30.39
CA VAL A 1056 -7.49 -4.47 -30.72
C VAL A 1056 -7.46 -5.35 -29.46
N TYR A 1057 -6.64 -5.01 -28.46
CA TYR A 1057 -6.69 -5.66 -27.13
C TYR A 1057 -8.07 -5.50 -26.49
N SER A 1058 -8.64 -4.29 -26.52
CA SER A 1058 -9.99 -4.02 -25.99
C SER A 1058 -11.09 -4.73 -26.79
N PHE A 1059 -10.97 -4.81 -28.12
CA PHE A 1059 -11.85 -5.62 -28.99
C PHE A 1059 -11.80 -7.12 -28.64
N ALA A 1060 -10.62 -7.68 -28.41
CA ALA A 1060 -10.49 -9.08 -27.98
C ALA A 1060 -11.15 -9.31 -26.62
N GLY A 1061 -11.01 -8.35 -25.69
CA GLY A 1061 -11.75 -8.34 -24.43
C GLY A 1061 -13.27 -8.40 -24.59
N GLY A 1062 -13.84 -7.50 -25.40
CA GLY A 1062 -15.28 -7.43 -25.65
C GLY A 1062 -15.85 -8.65 -26.40
N ALA A 1063 -15.07 -9.20 -27.35
CA ALA A 1063 -15.42 -10.47 -27.99
C ALA A 1063 -15.51 -11.63 -26.99
N GLY A 1064 -14.69 -11.64 -25.93
CA GLY A 1064 -14.79 -12.58 -24.81
C GLY A 1064 -16.08 -12.41 -24.00
N ILE A 1065 -16.47 -11.17 -23.71
CA ILE A 1065 -17.73 -10.84 -23.01
C ILE A 1065 -18.94 -11.27 -23.84
N LEU A 1066 -19.02 -10.88 -25.12
CA LEU A 1066 -20.14 -11.20 -26.00
C LEU A 1066 -20.29 -12.72 -26.19
N LEU A 1067 -19.17 -13.43 -26.38
CA LEU A 1067 -19.18 -14.88 -26.53
C LEU A 1067 -19.62 -15.59 -25.24
N LEU A 1068 -19.10 -15.19 -24.07
CA LEU A 1068 -19.51 -15.79 -22.79
C LEU A 1068 -20.97 -15.48 -22.44
N THR A 1069 -21.42 -14.23 -22.60
CA THR A 1069 -22.80 -13.85 -22.25
C THR A 1069 -23.84 -14.57 -23.11
N LYS A 1070 -23.61 -14.70 -24.43
CA LYS A 1070 -24.54 -15.40 -25.33
C LYS A 1070 -24.42 -16.92 -25.25
N LEU A 1071 -23.23 -17.49 -25.44
CA LEU A 1071 -23.06 -18.95 -25.48
C LEU A 1071 -23.04 -19.57 -24.09
N GLY A 1072 -22.40 -18.93 -23.11
CA GLY A 1072 -22.44 -19.37 -21.71
C GLY A 1072 -23.86 -19.33 -21.13
N GLY A 1073 -24.62 -18.27 -21.40
CA GLY A 1073 -26.05 -18.19 -21.06
C GLY A 1073 -26.86 -19.33 -21.68
N ALA A 1074 -26.76 -19.53 -22.99
CA ALA A 1074 -27.46 -20.62 -23.67
C ALA A 1074 -27.07 -22.03 -23.14
N LEU A 1075 -25.81 -22.24 -22.75
CA LEU A 1075 -25.34 -23.50 -22.16
C LEU A 1075 -25.75 -23.68 -20.69
N PHE A 1076 -25.91 -22.59 -19.93
CA PHE A 1076 -26.43 -22.61 -18.56
C PHE A 1076 -27.85 -23.20 -18.51
N ASP A 1077 -28.70 -22.76 -19.45
CA ASP A 1077 -30.09 -23.19 -19.57
C ASP A 1077 -30.22 -24.59 -20.21
N SER A 1078 -29.42 -24.89 -21.23
CA SER A 1078 -29.58 -26.12 -22.05
C SER A 1078 -28.76 -27.34 -21.61
N TRP A 1079 -27.66 -27.16 -20.86
CA TRP A 1079 -26.77 -28.26 -20.47
C TRP A 1079 -26.63 -28.40 -18.95
N THR A 1080 -26.09 -27.38 -18.28
CA THR A 1080 -25.91 -27.39 -16.81
C THR A 1080 -25.59 -26.00 -16.30
N ALA A 1081 -26.00 -25.70 -15.05
CA ALA A 1081 -25.69 -24.43 -14.41
C ALA A 1081 -24.17 -24.16 -14.28
N GLY A 1082 -23.35 -25.22 -14.27
CA GLY A 1082 -21.88 -25.12 -14.26
C GLY A 1082 -21.25 -24.71 -15.61
N ALA A 1083 -22.00 -24.70 -16.71
CA ALA A 1083 -21.45 -24.59 -18.06
C ALA A 1083 -20.70 -23.28 -18.38
N PRO A 1084 -21.12 -22.09 -17.91
CA PRO A 1084 -20.33 -20.86 -18.09
C PRO A 1084 -18.93 -20.96 -17.48
N PHE A 1085 -18.78 -21.66 -16.36
CA PHE A 1085 -17.49 -21.86 -15.71
C PHE A 1085 -16.64 -22.89 -16.46
N PHE A 1086 -17.22 -23.98 -16.98
CA PHE A 1086 -16.48 -24.88 -17.87
C PHE A 1086 -16.02 -24.18 -19.16
N MET A 1087 -16.80 -23.24 -19.69
CA MET A 1087 -16.41 -22.41 -20.82
C MET A 1087 -15.23 -21.46 -20.45
N LEU A 1088 -15.25 -20.85 -19.27
CA LEU A 1088 -14.12 -20.07 -18.74
C LEU A 1088 -12.87 -20.90 -18.44
N ALA A 1089 -13.03 -22.15 -18.00
CA ALA A 1089 -11.95 -23.11 -17.85
C ALA A 1089 -11.33 -23.48 -19.21
N ILE A 1090 -12.15 -23.66 -20.26
CA ILE A 1090 -11.65 -23.87 -21.63
C ILE A 1090 -10.89 -22.65 -22.12
N PHE A 1091 -11.38 -21.43 -21.87
CA PHE A 1091 -10.68 -20.18 -22.23
C PHE A 1091 -9.32 -20.07 -21.52
N ASN A 1092 -9.26 -20.37 -20.22
CA ASN A 1092 -8.00 -20.43 -19.47
C ASN A 1092 -7.09 -21.57 -19.93
N GLY A 1093 -7.64 -22.72 -20.34
CA GLY A 1093 -6.88 -23.85 -20.91
C GLY A 1093 -6.23 -23.51 -22.25
N ILE A 1094 -6.95 -22.79 -23.13
CA ILE A 1094 -6.41 -22.27 -24.39
C ILE A 1094 -5.27 -21.29 -24.13
N LEU A 1095 -5.43 -20.38 -23.17
CA LEU A 1095 -4.38 -19.45 -22.73
C LEU A 1095 -3.17 -20.19 -22.16
N PHE A 1096 -3.37 -21.16 -21.26
CA PHE A 1096 -2.31 -21.99 -20.70
C PHE A 1096 -1.51 -22.71 -21.79
N VAL A 1097 -2.19 -23.37 -22.74
CA VAL A 1097 -1.54 -24.06 -23.86
C VAL A 1097 -0.78 -23.07 -24.76
N ALA A 1098 -1.36 -21.92 -25.09
CA ALA A 1098 -0.69 -20.90 -25.91
C ALA A 1098 0.60 -20.38 -25.24
N VAL A 1099 0.54 -20.07 -23.94
CA VAL A 1099 1.71 -19.60 -23.16
C VAL A 1099 2.76 -20.70 -23.06
N ALA A 1100 2.36 -21.95 -22.79
CA ALA A 1100 3.27 -23.09 -22.72
C ALA A 1100 3.98 -23.38 -24.06
N LEU A 1101 3.27 -23.28 -25.19
CA LEU A 1101 3.83 -23.46 -26.52
C LEU A 1101 4.84 -22.36 -26.88
N VAL A 1102 4.53 -21.10 -26.59
CA VAL A 1102 5.46 -19.98 -26.81
C VAL A 1102 6.72 -20.15 -25.94
N GLY A 1103 6.55 -20.46 -24.65
CA GLY A 1103 7.65 -20.71 -23.72
C GLY A 1103 8.54 -21.89 -24.15
N ALA A 1104 7.96 -22.98 -24.64
CA ALA A 1104 8.68 -24.13 -25.17
C ALA A 1104 9.45 -23.79 -26.45
N VAL A 1105 8.84 -23.06 -27.39
CA VAL A 1105 9.52 -22.59 -28.62
C VAL A 1105 10.67 -21.65 -28.29
N ASN A 1106 10.51 -20.76 -27.32
CA ASN A 1106 11.57 -19.86 -26.85
C ASN A 1106 12.72 -20.63 -26.18
N ALA A 1107 12.43 -21.63 -25.35
CA ALA A 1107 13.44 -22.50 -24.75
C ALA A 1107 14.22 -23.34 -25.79
N VAL A 1108 13.53 -23.89 -26.80
CA VAL A 1108 14.16 -24.65 -27.89
C VAL A 1108 15.04 -23.75 -28.78
N LYS A 1109 14.63 -22.51 -29.03
CA LYS A 1109 15.46 -21.51 -29.72
C LYS A 1109 16.73 -21.20 -28.92
N ALA A 1110 16.60 -20.92 -27.62
CA ALA A 1110 17.74 -20.65 -26.73
C ALA A 1110 18.72 -21.83 -26.66
N SER A 1111 18.21 -23.06 -26.58
CA SER A 1111 19.01 -24.29 -26.63
C SER A 1111 19.78 -24.43 -27.95
N ARG A 1112 19.13 -24.17 -29.10
CA ARG A 1112 19.82 -24.21 -30.41
C ARG A 1112 20.91 -23.15 -30.55
N SER A 1113 20.69 -21.92 -30.07
CA SER A 1113 21.74 -20.89 -30.07
C SER A 1113 22.93 -21.20 -29.16
N GLY A 1114 22.75 -22.04 -28.12
CA GLY A 1114 23.83 -22.45 -27.22
C GLY A 1114 24.72 -23.59 -27.74
N ILE A 1115 24.33 -24.26 -28.84
CA ILE A 1115 25.08 -25.41 -29.38
C ILE A 1115 26.13 -24.96 -30.41
N GLY A 1116 25.84 -23.94 -31.22
CA GLY A 1116 26.74 -23.43 -32.28
C GLY A 1116 27.94 -22.61 -31.81
N GLY A 1117 28.41 -22.81 -30.57
CA GLY A 1117 29.52 -22.05 -29.96
C GLY A 1117 30.52 -22.93 -29.20
N ARG A 1118 30.64 -24.21 -29.59
CA ARG A 1118 31.45 -25.20 -28.85
C ARG A 1118 32.27 -26.17 -29.73
N GLU A 1119 32.52 -25.82 -30.99
CA GLU A 1119 33.39 -26.63 -31.89
C GLU A 1119 34.69 -25.90 -32.29
N ASP A 1120 34.71 -24.56 -32.35
CA ASP A 1120 35.89 -23.77 -32.77
C ASP A 1120 36.91 -23.50 -31.64
N HIS A 1121 37.42 -24.54 -30.96
CA HIS A 1121 38.45 -24.34 -29.92
C HIS A 1121 39.55 -25.41 -29.77
N ASP A 1122 39.64 -26.39 -30.70
CA ASP A 1122 40.66 -27.46 -30.69
C ASP A 1122 41.27 -27.73 -32.10
N THR A 1123 41.84 -26.68 -32.72
CA THR A 1123 42.86 -26.77 -33.80
C THR A 1123 43.79 -25.57 -33.79
#